data_AF-A0A9P8C6A2-F1
#
_entry.id   AF-A0A9P8C6A2-F1
#
_cell.length_a   1.000
_cell.length_b   1.000
_cell.length_c   1.000
_cell.angle_alpha   90.00
_cell.angle_beta   90.00
_cell.angle_gamma   90.00
#
_symmetry.space_group_name_H-M   'P 1'
#
loop_
_entity.id
_entity.type
_entity.pdbx_description
1 polymer ?
#
loop_
_entity_poly.entity_id
_entity_poly.type
_entity_poly.pdbx_seq_one_letter_code
_entity_poly.pdbx_strand_id
1 'polypeptide(L)'
;MFENSEIDPVHVASVTIGTTHFINAVVEMDQARLAKVAIIRLYGPFGRGVPPCVDWPQRLRELISAYFCFVDGGLEVGGNLISDIDEEQIRKEALIIREKGIKSVVVNGIFSPVDVSCQQEERAAAILKGVYPGVEVIMSKDVANLGFLERENAAILNASILPFARKTIASFQSAISRLSLKCPVFITQNDGTIILASTASKLPIRTFLSGPTNSMRVAAFLTHNEIKETMMVVDTARQQTEISGVRTNFSYPDVRSIGLGGGSIVRRREDGTLTLTFGGDVATTTDYTVLAESELAIGNRDLIVKVGLAENLMEFKALVKKMLERAIDTMKTSAEDIPVMLVGGGAVIAPECWSGVANAIGAATARVSGIIDTIESTETKSTAQVKEEISKRVIKKAVENGAREDTVQVVEMDHIPLQYIANKSRFIIKAIPLSTEPEPVNGNMDEFSKNSKQEIAPTTNGDSNHTEEFDILTYKPKIQGREWIISEIYLAWITIGCYIVGTGGGGSPYSYMLRLREIMRKGGVVRVISPPDLKDGDLVACGGGKGSPTVTSEKLAGDEMMEAQNELYNYMNVKPDAVIALEIGGGNGLQAVALSRHTNQIEAVAESIIAQVGGDKSAKVLFKGKIVGVERTLRMGHVYGEVIIEGVDGEWKGRMKIPFKNENIVAYIVASVPDLICVIDAQNGEAIGTPEYRYGLLVIVLGIVASEKWTSTQRGLEIGGPKGFGMNDVVYKPLGNFVKPRSVINEYML
;
A
#
# COMPACT_ATOMS: atom_id res chain seq x y z
N MET A 1 16.82 -6.85 37.18
CA MET A 1 17.00 -5.77 36.18
C MET A 1 17.57 -4.54 36.86
N PHE A 2 16.78 -3.75 37.59
CA PHE A 2 17.28 -2.56 38.30
C PHE A 2 18.45 -2.84 39.25
N GLU A 3 18.41 -3.96 39.97
CA GLU A 3 19.52 -4.45 40.81
C GLU A 3 20.82 -4.75 40.02
N ASN A 4 20.71 -5.13 38.74
CA ASN A 4 21.86 -5.42 37.87
C ASN A 4 22.34 -4.19 37.08
N SER A 5 21.53 -3.13 37.01
CA SER A 5 21.81 -1.93 36.22
C SER A 5 22.10 -0.70 37.08
N GLU A 6 21.97 -0.81 38.42
CA GLU A 6 22.19 0.27 39.39
C GLU A 6 21.35 1.55 39.13
N ILE A 7 20.17 1.39 38.51
CA ILE A 7 19.24 2.50 38.17
C ILE A 7 18.05 2.49 39.14
N ASP A 8 17.79 3.63 39.78
CA ASP A 8 16.55 3.85 40.54
C ASP A 8 15.34 3.89 39.57
N PRO A 9 14.29 3.08 39.79
CA PRO A 9 13.03 3.13 39.02
C PRO A 9 12.40 4.53 38.89
N VAL A 10 12.64 5.44 39.84
CA VAL A 10 12.16 6.84 39.82
C VAL A 10 12.82 7.66 38.70
N HIS A 11 14.02 7.29 38.24
CA HIS A 11 14.73 7.96 37.14
C HIS A 11 14.32 7.47 35.74
N VAL A 12 13.42 6.49 35.63
CA VAL A 12 12.92 6.01 34.33
C VAL A 12 11.89 6.98 33.76
N ALA A 13 12.29 7.81 32.80
CA ALA A 13 11.42 8.83 32.21
C ALA A 13 10.24 8.29 31.39
N SER A 14 10.41 7.14 30.71
CA SER A 14 9.35 6.46 29.96
C SER A 14 9.70 4.99 29.67
N VAL A 15 8.71 4.19 29.25
CA VAL A 15 8.93 2.85 28.71
C VAL A 15 8.36 2.78 27.29
N THR A 16 9.22 2.54 26.29
CA THR A 16 8.80 2.42 24.89
C THR A 16 8.92 0.96 24.42
N ILE A 17 7.85 0.44 23.80
CA ILE A 17 7.74 -0.94 23.36
C ILE A 17 7.65 -1.01 21.83
N GLY A 18 8.61 -1.66 21.18
CA GLY A 18 8.51 -2.08 19.78
C GLY A 18 8.14 -3.55 19.69
N THR A 19 6.98 -3.88 19.10
CA THR A 19 6.43 -5.24 19.10
C THR A 19 5.90 -5.69 17.74
N THR A 20 6.21 -6.93 17.36
CA THR A 20 5.66 -7.60 16.18
C THR A 20 4.43 -8.46 16.49
N HIS A 21 4.01 -8.58 17.76
CA HIS A 21 2.93 -9.50 18.18
C HIS A 21 1.61 -9.27 17.44
N PHE A 22 1.26 -8.02 17.09
CA PHE A 22 -0.02 -7.72 16.45
C PHE A 22 -0.02 -8.05 14.95
N ILE A 23 1.06 -7.73 14.23
CA ILE A 23 1.17 -8.10 12.82
C ILE A 23 1.32 -9.62 12.66
N ASN A 24 2.05 -10.29 13.55
CA ASN A 24 2.19 -11.74 13.53
C ASN A 24 0.83 -12.45 13.61
N ALA A 25 -0.13 -11.98 14.41
CA ALA A 25 -1.46 -12.57 14.45
C ALA A 25 -2.20 -12.53 13.09
N VAL A 26 -1.97 -11.48 12.29
CA VAL A 26 -2.56 -11.32 10.94
C VAL A 26 -1.80 -12.15 9.89
N VAL A 27 -0.48 -12.26 10.00
CA VAL A 27 0.38 -13.07 9.11
C VAL A 27 0.20 -14.57 9.38
N GLU A 28 0.09 -14.97 10.65
CA GLU A 28 -0.20 -16.35 11.09
C GLU A 28 -1.67 -16.74 10.85
N MET A 29 -2.54 -15.76 10.56
CA MET A 29 -4.00 -15.91 10.45
C MET A 29 -4.59 -16.61 11.70
N ASP A 30 -4.15 -16.20 12.89
CA ASP A 30 -4.47 -16.86 14.17
C ASP A 30 -5.93 -16.54 14.60
N GLN A 31 -6.80 -17.52 14.43
CA GLN A 31 -8.21 -17.47 14.80
C GLN A 31 -8.47 -17.22 16.30
N ALA A 32 -7.52 -17.51 17.19
CA ALA A 32 -7.64 -17.19 18.61
C ALA A 32 -7.30 -15.73 18.94
N ARG A 33 -6.62 -15.01 18.02
CA ARG A 33 -6.21 -13.60 18.17
C ARG A 33 -7.00 -12.63 17.30
N LEU A 34 -7.61 -13.11 16.21
CA LEU A 34 -8.38 -12.32 15.26
C LEU A 34 -9.88 -12.48 15.49
N ALA A 35 -10.55 -11.35 15.76
CA ALA A 35 -12.00 -11.28 15.90
C ALA A 35 -12.71 -11.22 14.54
N LYS A 36 -13.88 -11.85 14.48
CA LYS A 36 -14.86 -11.67 13.41
C LYS A 36 -15.41 -10.23 13.42
N VAL A 37 -15.52 -9.65 12.23
CA VAL A 37 -15.93 -8.26 11.99
C VAL A 37 -17.20 -8.22 11.15
N ALA A 38 -18.12 -7.33 11.51
CA ALA A 38 -19.24 -6.91 10.66
C ALA A 38 -18.92 -5.54 10.04
N ILE A 39 -19.27 -5.33 8.77
CA ILE A 39 -18.99 -4.08 8.03
C ILE A 39 -20.31 -3.43 7.63
N ILE A 40 -20.53 -2.18 8.05
CA ILE A 40 -21.64 -1.34 7.60
C ILE A 40 -21.06 -0.24 6.71
N ARG A 41 -21.43 -0.25 5.42
CA ARG A 41 -21.10 0.86 4.51
C ARG A 41 -22.24 1.88 4.46
N LEU A 42 -21.92 3.13 4.77
CA LEU A 42 -22.82 4.28 4.64
C LEU A 42 -22.69 4.83 3.21
N TYR A 43 -23.53 4.34 2.30
CA TYR A 43 -23.52 4.74 0.90
C TYR A 43 -24.83 4.38 0.17
N GLY A 44 -25.31 5.26 -0.72
CA GLY A 44 -26.56 5.02 -1.45
C GLY A 44 -26.45 3.97 -2.58
N PRO A 45 -26.53 4.36 -3.87
CA PRO A 45 -26.50 3.42 -5.01
C PRO A 45 -25.09 2.96 -5.42
N PHE A 46 -24.05 3.63 -4.93
CA PHE A 46 -22.66 3.48 -5.36
C PHE A 46 -22.04 2.13 -4.97
N GLY A 47 -20.89 1.75 -5.55
CA GLY A 47 -19.99 0.67 -5.14
C GLY A 47 -20.53 -0.74 -4.82
N ARG A 48 -21.81 -1.07 -5.06
CA ARG A 48 -22.42 -2.41 -4.81
C ARG A 48 -21.74 -3.55 -5.57
N GLY A 49 -21.07 -3.24 -6.67
CA GLY A 49 -20.26 -4.17 -7.44
C GLY A 49 -18.92 -4.58 -6.82
N VAL A 50 -18.49 -3.96 -5.70
CA VAL A 50 -17.17 -4.17 -5.08
C VAL A 50 -17.36 -4.42 -3.57
N PRO A 51 -17.64 -5.66 -3.12
CA PRO A 51 -17.94 -5.95 -1.71
C PRO A 51 -16.70 -5.77 -0.80
N PRO A 52 -16.87 -5.69 0.53
CA PRO A 52 -15.73 -5.66 1.46
C PRO A 52 -14.82 -6.89 1.31
N CYS A 53 -13.52 -6.68 1.52
CA CYS A 53 -12.47 -7.69 1.45
C CYS A 53 -12.40 -8.46 0.11
N VAL A 54 -12.89 -7.88 -1.00
CA VAL A 54 -12.98 -8.54 -2.33
C VAL A 54 -11.65 -9.02 -2.91
N ASP A 55 -10.56 -8.40 -2.50
CA ASP A 55 -9.17 -8.60 -2.93
C ASP A 55 -8.26 -9.23 -1.87
N TRP A 56 -8.79 -9.52 -0.68
CA TRP A 56 -8.03 -10.15 0.39
C TRP A 56 -7.73 -11.62 0.09
N PRO A 57 -6.67 -12.21 0.67
CA PRO A 57 -6.47 -13.65 0.67
C PRO A 57 -7.70 -14.35 1.24
N GLN A 58 -8.19 -15.38 0.53
CA GLN A 58 -9.47 -16.01 0.83
C GLN A 58 -9.58 -16.48 2.29
N ARG A 59 -8.56 -17.15 2.82
CA ARG A 59 -8.52 -17.62 4.22
C ARG A 59 -8.63 -16.46 5.23
N LEU A 60 -7.97 -15.33 4.97
CA LEU A 60 -8.04 -14.15 5.84
C LEU A 60 -9.42 -13.47 5.76
N ARG A 61 -10.01 -13.42 4.56
CA ARG A 61 -11.39 -12.95 4.33
C ARG A 61 -12.41 -13.80 5.10
N GLU A 62 -12.36 -15.12 4.96
CA GLU A 62 -13.26 -16.08 5.63
C GLU A 62 -13.12 -16.04 7.16
N LEU A 63 -11.91 -15.78 7.65
CA LEU A 63 -11.63 -15.68 9.07
C LEU A 63 -12.21 -14.39 9.70
N ILE A 64 -12.06 -13.25 9.03
CA ILE A 64 -12.36 -11.93 9.59
C ILE A 64 -13.73 -11.40 9.13
N SER A 65 -14.04 -11.46 7.84
CA SER A 65 -15.23 -10.82 7.24
C SER A 65 -16.48 -11.70 7.45
N ALA A 66 -17.17 -11.50 8.57
CA ALA A 66 -18.25 -12.38 9.02
C ALA A 66 -19.65 -11.89 8.61
N TYR A 67 -19.82 -10.59 8.38
CA TYR A 67 -21.04 -9.99 7.88
C TYR A 67 -20.72 -8.66 7.19
N PHE A 68 -21.48 -8.30 6.17
CA PHE A 68 -21.49 -6.92 5.67
C PHE A 68 -22.88 -6.53 5.19
N CYS A 69 -23.18 -5.25 5.30
CA CYS A 69 -24.41 -4.66 4.79
C CYS A 69 -24.18 -3.25 4.25
N PHE A 70 -25.21 -2.79 3.57
CA PHE A 70 -25.26 -1.56 2.79
C PHE A 70 -26.45 -0.76 3.31
N VAL A 71 -26.21 0.45 3.80
CA VAL A 71 -27.27 1.34 4.31
C VAL A 71 -27.11 2.72 3.71
N ASP A 72 -28.21 3.46 3.64
CA ASP A 72 -28.20 4.83 3.13
C ASP A 72 -27.24 5.73 3.93
N GLY A 73 -26.72 6.75 3.26
CA GLY A 73 -25.66 7.61 3.76
C GLY A 73 -24.62 7.97 2.68
N GLY A 74 -23.46 8.45 3.15
CA GLY A 74 -22.36 8.89 2.31
C GLY A 74 -22.46 10.37 1.93
N LEU A 75 -21.29 10.97 1.71
CA LEU A 75 -21.16 12.38 1.33
C LEU A 75 -20.65 12.52 -0.09
N GLU A 76 -20.99 13.62 -0.73
CA GLU A 76 -20.25 14.12 -1.88
C GLU A 76 -18.93 14.76 -1.41
N VAL A 77 -17.97 14.93 -2.32
CA VAL A 77 -16.70 15.64 -2.04
C VAL A 77 -16.89 17.08 -1.53
N GLY A 78 -18.09 17.65 -1.73
CA GLY A 78 -18.53 18.91 -1.15
C GLY A 78 -18.67 18.89 0.38
N GLY A 79 -18.85 17.72 1.01
CA GLY A 79 -19.38 17.58 2.38
C GLY A 79 -20.91 17.64 2.44
N ASN A 80 -21.57 17.75 1.29
CA ASN A 80 -23.02 17.63 1.15
C ASN A 80 -23.41 16.14 1.19
N LEU A 81 -24.62 15.84 1.65
CA LEU A 81 -25.16 14.47 1.67
C LEU A 81 -25.36 13.93 0.23
N ILE A 82 -24.93 12.69 -0.03
CA ILE A 82 -25.50 11.85 -1.10
C ILE A 82 -26.93 11.46 -0.68
N SER A 83 -27.02 10.97 0.55
CA SER A 83 -28.23 10.66 1.29
C SER A 83 -27.91 10.80 2.78
N ASP A 84 -28.90 11.12 3.62
CA ASP A 84 -28.69 10.96 5.06
C ASP A 84 -28.81 9.48 5.47
N ILE A 85 -28.30 9.15 6.65
CA ILE A 85 -28.43 7.79 7.18
C ILE A 85 -29.90 7.45 7.51
N ASP A 86 -30.33 6.26 7.12
CA ASP A 86 -31.58 5.68 7.62
C ASP A 86 -31.30 4.97 8.95
N GLU A 87 -31.80 5.55 10.04
CA GLU A 87 -31.60 5.00 11.38
C GLU A 87 -32.28 3.65 11.58
N GLU A 88 -33.41 3.38 10.91
CA GLU A 88 -34.13 2.10 11.04
C GLU A 88 -33.42 0.99 10.27
N GLN A 89 -32.80 1.29 9.13
CA GLN A 89 -31.85 0.39 8.49
C GLN A 89 -30.71 0.04 9.45
N ILE A 90 -30.06 1.03 10.07
CA ILE A 90 -28.96 0.79 11.00
C ILE A 90 -29.43 -0.01 12.24
N ARG A 91 -30.61 0.28 12.81
CA ARG A 91 -31.19 -0.49 13.92
C ARG A 91 -31.44 -1.95 13.54
N LYS A 92 -32.02 -2.20 12.37
CA LYS A 92 -32.27 -3.55 11.85
C LYS A 92 -30.97 -4.33 11.65
N GLU A 93 -29.97 -3.72 11.03
CA GLU A 93 -28.67 -4.34 10.80
C GLU A 93 -27.91 -4.59 12.12
N ALA A 94 -28.03 -3.69 13.10
CA ALA A 94 -27.51 -3.88 14.45
C ALA A 94 -28.12 -5.10 15.17
N LEU A 95 -29.42 -5.37 14.98
CA LEU A 95 -30.07 -6.57 15.51
C LEU A 95 -29.51 -7.85 14.86
N ILE A 96 -29.33 -7.86 13.53
CA ILE A 96 -28.74 -9.00 12.79
C ILE A 96 -27.30 -9.27 13.25
N ILE A 97 -26.49 -8.22 13.43
CA ILE A 97 -25.12 -8.31 13.94
C ILE A 97 -25.10 -8.91 15.36
N ARG A 98 -26.04 -8.49 16.22
CA ARG A 98 -26.20 -8.99 17.59
C ARG A 98 -26.63 -10.46 17.62
N GLU A 99 -27.58 -10.86 16.78
CA GLU A 99 -28.01 -12.26 16.63
C GLU A 99 -26.88 -13.18 16.12
N LYS A 100 -26.01 -12.67 15.24
CA LYS A 100 -24.78 -13.36 14.80
C LYS A 100 -23.67 -13.37 15.86
N GLY A 101 -23.84 -12.65 16.98
CA GLY A 101 -22.86 -12.56 18.06
C GLY A 101 -21.56 -11.82 17.71
N ILE A 102 -21.58 -11.00 16.65
CA ILE A 102 -20.38 -10.31 16.14
C ILE A 102 -20.15 -9.03 16.95
N LYS A 103 -19.05 -8.98 17.71
CA LYS A 103 -18.76 -7.87 18.63
C LYS A 103 -17.95 -6.71 18.03
N SER A 104 -17.19 -6.94 16.96
CA SER A 104 -16.44 -5.90 16.26
C SER A 104 -17.22 -5.43 15.03
N VAL A 105 -17.55 -4.14 14.96
CA VAL A 105 -18.27 -3.54 13.84
C VAL A 105 -17.46 -2.39 13.26
N VAL A 106 -17.26 -2.39 11.94
CA VAL A 106 -16.70 -1.25 11.20
C VAL A 106 -17.85 -0.48 10.56
N VAL A 107 -17.83 0.85 10.71
CA VAL A 107 -18.68 1.77 9.95
C VAL A 107 -17.78 2.54 8.98
N ASN A 108 -18.08 2.47 7.69
CA ASN A 108 -17.30 3.10 6.61
C ASN A 108 -18.20 3.92 5.68
N GLY A 109 -18.06 5.25 5.70
CA GLY A 109 -18.79 6.17 4.81
C GLY A 109 -17.96 6.68 3.65
N ILE A 110 -18.62 6.95 2.51
CA ILE A 110 -18.02 7.70 1.41
C ILE A 110 -17.68 9.11 1.91
N PHE A 111 -16.42 9.54 1.73
CA PHE A 111 -15.92 10.84 2.18
C PHE A 111 -16.05 11.10 3.70
N SER A 112 -16.17 10.05 4.53
CA SER A 112 -16.27 10.23 5.99
C SER A 112 -15.07 10.95 6.66
N PRO A 113 -13.80 10.89 6.17
CA PRO A 113 -12.71 11.67 6.75
C PRO A 113 -12.85 13.19 6.60
N VAL A 114 -13.75 13.66 5.74
CA VAL A 114 -14.04 15.11 5.55
C VAL A 114 -15.39 15.50 6.14
N ASP A 115 -16.06 14.59 6.86
CA ASP A 115 -17.32 14.83 7.54
C ASP A 115 -17.10 15.58 8.86
N VAL A 116 -17.30 16.90 8.81
CA VAL A 116 -17.26 17.80 9.97
C VAL A 116 -18.64 18.17 10.51
N SER A 117 -19.70 17.99 9.71
CA SER A 117 -21.03 18.59 9.95
C SER A 117 -22.17 17.57 10.04
N CYS A 118 -22.13 16.49 9.27
CA CYS A 118 -23.20 15.49 9.21
C CYS A 118 -22.99 14.37 10.23
N GLN A 119 -21.71 14.10 10.55
CA GLN A 119 -21.23 13.14 11.55
C GLN A 119 -21.88 11.75 11.41
N GLN A 120 -21.93 11.25 10.17
CA GLN A 120 -22.70 10.06 9.83
C GLN A 120 -22.12 8.78 10.47
N GLU A 121 -20.79 8.65 10.52
CA GLU A 121 -20.14 7.51 11.21
C GLU A 121 -20.41 7.56 12.73
N GLU A 122 -20.38 8.74 13.35
CA GLU A 122 -20.69 8.91 14.78
C GLU A 122 -22.15 8.60 15.10
N ARG A 123 -23.09 9.10 14.30
CA ARG A 123 -24.52 8.84 14.48
C ARG A 123 -24.83 7.36 14.31
N ALA A 124 -24.29 6.71 13.28
CA ALA A 124 -24.40 5.26 13.10
C ALA A 124 -23.78 4.48 14.28
N ALA A 125 -22.61 4.90 14.77
CA ALA A 125 -21.95 4.28 15.93
C ALA A 125 -22.76 4.45 17.23
N ALA A 126 -23.45 5.57 17.43
CA ALA A 126 -24.34 5.79 18.55
C ALA A 126 -25.57 4.86 18.51
N ILE A 127 -26.19 4.71 17.33
CA ILE A 127 -27.33 3.80 17.13
C ILE A 127 -26.92 2.34 17.39
N LEU A 128 -25.79 1.90 16.83
CA LEU A 128 -25.23 0.56 17.04
C LEU A 128 -25.02 0.24 18.53
N LYS A 129 -24.40 1.16 19.27
CA LYS A 129 -24.16 1.01 20.73
C LYS A 129 -25.44 1.02 21.54
N GLY A 130 -26.48 1.74 21.10
CA GLY A 130 -27.80 1.73 21.72
C GLY A 130 -28.55 0.40 21.55
N VAL A 131 -28.47 -0.21 20.36
CA VAL A 131 -29.17 -1.49 20.05
C VAL A 131 -28.40 -2.71 20.57
N TYR A 132 -27.06 -2.64 20.57
CA TYR A 132 -26.17 -3.70 21.07
C TYR A 132 -25.16 -3.14 22.09
N PRO A 133 -25.56 -3.01 23.36
CA PRO A 133 -24.63 -2.63 24.43
C PRO A 133 -23.44 -3.59 24.53
N GLY A 134 -22.22 -3.04 24.54
CA GLY A 134 -20.97 -3.81 24.54
C GLY A 134 -20.44 -4.21 23.16
N VAL A 135 -21.03 -3.70 22.07
CA VAL A 135 -20.44 -3.77 20.73
C VAL A 135 -19.29 -2.75 20.59
N GLU A 136 -18.18 -3.18 20.00
CA GLU A 136 -17.06 -2.33 19.63
C GLU A 136 -17.30 -1.77 18.23
N VAL A 137 -17.49 -0.45 18.13
CA VAL A 137 -17.67 0.22 16.83
C VAL A 137 -16.41 1.00 16.47
N ILE A 138 -15.83 0.67 15.31
CA ILE A 138 -14.68 1.30 14.71
C ILE A 138 -15.21 2.19 13.57
N MET A 139 -15.00 3.50 13.69
CA MET A 139 -15.31 4.46 12.63
C MET A 139 -14.11 4.51 11.69
N SER A 140 -14.33 4.32 10.39
CA SER A 140 -13.26 4.18 9.41
C SER A 140 -12.35 5.42 9.38
N LYS A 141 -12.92 6.62 9.58
CA LYS A 141 -12.22 7.90 9.56
C LYS A 141 -11.22 8.10 10.71
N ASP A 142 -11.40 7.40 11.83
CA ASP A 142 -10.45 7.44 12.95
C ASP A 142 -9.20 6.59 12.65
N VAL A 143 -9.32 5.62 11.73
CA VAL A 143 -8.26 4.65 11.42
C VAL A 143 -7.33 5.21 10.34
N ALA A 144 -7.87 5.62 9.20
CA ALA A 144 -7.13 6.11 8.05
C ALA A 144 -7.91 7.17 7.24
N ASN A 145 -7.21 7.84 6.32
CA ASN A 145 -7.73 8.99 5.57
C ASN A 145 -8.35 8.54 4.23
N LEU A 146 -8.19 9.33 3.17
CA LEU A 146 -8.75 9.08 1.84
C LEU A 146 -8.18 7.83 1.15
N GLY A 147 -9.02 7.21 0.33
CA GLY A 147 -8.85 5.87 -0.25
C GLY A 147 -9.86 4.92 0.39
N PHE A 148 -11.03 4.74 -0.24
CA PHE A 148 -12.17 4.06 0.38
C PHE A 148 -11.90 2.59 0.67
N LEU A 149 -11.31 1.87 -0.30
CA LEU A 149 -10.95 0.45 -0.12
C LEU A 149 -9.82 0.30 0.89
N GLU A 150 -8.80 1.16 0.79
CA GLU A 150 -7.63 1.16 1.67
C GLU A 150 -7.98 1.49 3.13
N ARG A 151 -8.87 2.48 3.35
CA ARG A 151 -9.40 2.86 4.67
C ARG A 151 -10.30 1.78 5.24
N GLU A 152 -11.19 1.20 4.43
CA GLU A 152 -12.03 0.08 4.85
C GLU A 152 -11.17 -1.12 5.27
N ASN A 153 -10.18 -1.48 4.45
CA ASN A 153 -9.27 -2.56 4.72
C ASN A 153 -8.51 -2.35 6.03
N ALA A 154 -7.97 -1.15 6.24
CA ALA A 154 -7.33 -0.75 7.48
C ALA A 154 -8.28 -0.83 8.69
N ALA A 155 -9.52 -0.36 8.55
CA ALA A 155 -10.51 -0.38 9.62
C ALA A 155 -10.92 -1.81 10.01
N ILE A 156 -11.11 -2.71 9.03
CA ILE A 156 -11.43 -4.13 9.27
C ILE A 156 -10.26 -4.84 9.95
N LEU A 157 -9.03 -4.67 9.47
CA LEU A 157 -7.84 -5.23 10.11
C LEU A 157 -7.71 -4.71 11.55
N ASN A 158 -7.86 -3.41 11.78
CA ASN A 158 -7.82 -2.81 13.12
C ASN A 158 -8.91 -3.39 14.03
N ALA A 159 -10.15 -3.51 13.56
CA ALA A 159 -11.28 -4.07 14.30
C ALA A 159 -11.11 -5.55 14.65
N SER A 160 -10.44 -6.32 13.78
CA SER A 160 -10.15 -7.74 14.01
C SER A 160 -9.11 -7.96 15.11
N ILE A 161 -8.04 -7.16 15.15
CA ILE A 161 -6.94 -7.33 16.11
C ILE A 161 -7.20 -6.62 17.45
N LEU A 162 -8.17 -5.69 17.50
CA LEU A 162 -8.44 -4.81 18.65
C LEU A 162 -8.58 -5.54 20.00
N PRO A 163 -9.32 -6.67 20.13
CA PRO A 163 -9.48 -7.34 21.42
C PRO A 163 -8.17 -7.97 21.93
N PHE A 164 -7.38 -8.56 21.02
CA PHE A 164 -6.06 -9.10 21.34
C PHE A 164 -5.06 -7.99 21.70
N ALA A 165 -5.09 -6.87 20.97
CA ALA A 165 -4.24 -5.72 21.24
C ALA A 165 -4.50 -5.13 22.63
N ARG A 166 -5.77 -4.90 23.00
CA ARG A 166 -6.14 -4.40 24.33
C ARG A 166 -5.67 -5.33 25.46
N LYS A 167 -5.88 -6.65 25.33
CA LYS A 167 -5.41 -7.65 26.31
C LYS A 167 -3.89 -7.62 26.48
N THR A 168 -3.16 -7.48 25.37
CA THR A 168 -1.70 -7.43 25.36
C THR A 168 -1.17 -6.14 26.00
N ILE A 169 -1.75 -5.00 25.64
CA ILE A 169 -1.36 -3.68 26.17
C ILE A 169 -1.66 -3.57 27.66
N ALA A 170 -2.83 -4.04 28.12
CA ALA A 170 -3.14 -4.10 29.55
C ALA A 170 -2.15 -5.00 30.33
N SER A 171 -1.63 -6.05 29.68
CA SER A 171 -0.59 -6.91 30.27
C SER A 171 0.76 -6.18 30.39
N PHE A 172 1.15 -5.37 29.40
CA PHE A 172 2.33 -4.51 29.48
C PHE A 172 2.20 -3.46 30.59
N GLN A 173 1.07 -2.76 30.67
CA GLN A 173 0.79 -1.79 31.73
C GLN A 173 0.84 -2.46 33.12
N SER A 174 0.20 -3.62 33.28
CA SER A 174 0.25 -4.40 34.54
C SER A 174 1.65 -4.86 34.93
N ALA A 175 2.54 -5.13 33.98
CA ALA A 175 3.94 -5.44 34.26
C ALA A 175 4.72 -4.20 34.73
N ILE A 176 4.49 -3.04 34.11
CA ILE A 176 5.14 -1.77 34.43
C ILE A 176 4.69 -1.26 35.80
N SER A 177 3.39 -1.35 36.13
CA SER A 177 2.87 -1.05 37.49
C SER A 177 3.47 -1.98 38.55
N ARG A 178 3.72 -3.26 38.23
CA ARG A 178 4.38 -4.22 39.14
C ARG A 178 5.86 -3.92 39.38
N LEU A 179 6.51 -3.18 38.48
CA LEU A 179 7.86 -2.65 38.65
C LEU A 179 7.87 -1.30 39.41
N SER A 180 6.72 -0.84 39.92
CA SER A 180 6.53 0.46 40.59
C SER A 180 6.90 1.68 39.74
N LEU A 181 6.94 1.52 38.42
CA LEU A 181 7.24 2.59 37.46
C LEU A 181 6.02 3.49 37.28
N LYS A 182 6.22 4.81 37.42
CA LYS A 182 5.17 5.85 37.28
C LYS A 182 5.18 6.57 35.94
N CYS A 183 5.99 6.09 35.00
CA CYS A 183 6.25 6.77 33.73
C CYS A 183 5.27 6.37 32.63
N PRO A 184 5.08 7.21 31.59
CA PRO A 184 4.24 6.87 30.44
C PRO A 184 4.78 5.66 29.67
N VAL A 185 3.84 4.86 29.16
CA VAL A 185 4.12 3.70 28.31
C VAL A 185 3.80 4.06 26.86
N PHE A 186 4.79 3.95 26.00
CA PHE A 186 4.70 4.23 24.56
C PHE A 186 4.83 2.95 23.74
N ILE A 187 4.25 2.96 22.54
CA ILE A 187 4.40 1.91 21.53
C ILE A 187 4.86 2.54 20.22
N THR A 188 5.82 1.91 19.55
CA THR A 188 6.36 2.40 18.28
C THR A 188 5.40 2.18 17.11
N GLN A 189 5.37 3.17 16.21
CA GLN A 189 4.58 3.16 15.00
C GLN A 189 5.38 2.70 13.78
N ASN A 190 4.62 2.34 12.75
CA ASN A 190 5.12 2.02 11.41
C ASN A 190 5.93 3.17 10.76
N ASP A 191 5.62 4.42 11.09
CA ASP A 191 6.32 5.62 10.58
C ASP A 191 7.55 6.04 11.41
N GLY A 192 7.94 5.21 12.41
CA GLY A 192 9.12 5.46 13.25
C GLY A 192 8.90 6.46 14.38
N THR A 193 7.65 6.84 14.64
CA THR A 193 7.25 7.69 15.75
C THR A 193 6.63 6.87 16.89
N ILE A 194 6.24 7.50 18.01
CA ILE A 194 5.63 6.83 19.16
C ILE A 194 4.27 7.41 19.55
N ILE A 195 3.40 6.53 20.01
CA ILE A 195 2.09 6.85 20.62
C ILE A 195 1.96 6.24 22.00
N LEU A 196 1.19 6.90 22.88
CA LEU A 196 0.80 6.36 24.17
C LEU A 196 0.10 4.99 23.99
N ALA A 197 0.40 4.04 24.88
CA ALA A 197 -0.18 2.70 24.86
C ALA A 197 -1.72 2.72 24.94
N SER A 198 -2.31 3.69 25.65
CA SER A 198 -3.76 3.93 25.69
C SER A 198 -4.35 4.32 24.33
N THR A 199 -3.60 5.04 23.49
CA THR A 199 -3.97 5.36 22.10
C THR A 199 -3.74 4.16 21.17
N ALA A 200 -2.63 3.46 21.33
CA ALA A 200 -2.33 2.22 20.59
C ALA A 200 -3.36 1.11 20.85
N SER A 201 -4.03 1.11 22.01
CA SER A 201 -5.13 0.17 22.34
C SER A 201 -6.46 0.46 21.58
N LYS A 202 -6.53 1.58 20.86
CA LYS A 202 -7.65 1.97 19.97
C LYS A 202 -7.28 1.77 18.49
N LEU A 203 -6.02 2.04 18.14
CA LEU A 203 -5.49 1.97 16.77
C LEU A 203 -4.23 1.09 16.67
N PRO A 204 -4.28 -0.20 17.08
CA PRO A 204 -3.13 -1.10 17.03
C PRO A 204 -2.52 -1.27 15.63
N ILE A 205 -3.30 -1.08 14.57
CA ILE A 205 -2.80 -1.19 13.19
C ILE A 205 -1.65 -0.22 12.88
N ARG A 206 -1.59 0.94 13.55
CA ARG A 206 -0.49 1.93 13.39
C ARG A 206 0.85 1.44 13.93
N THR A 207 0.87 0.31 14.64
CA THR A 207 2.08 -0.31 15.20
C THR A 207 2.58 -1.51 14.39
N PHE A 208 1.86 -1.91 13.33
CA PHE A 208 2.31 -2.94 12.40
C PHE A 208 3.58 -2.47 11.68
N LEU A 209 4.48 -3.37 11.29
CA LEU A 209 5.74 -3.02 10.61
C LEU A 209 6.62 -1.99 11.35
N SER A 210 6.47 -1.79 12.67
CA SER A 210 7.35 -0.87 13.41
C SER A 210 8.78 -1.41 13.59
N GLY A 211 8.98 -2.73 13.47
CA GLY A 211 10.29 -3.39 13.58
C GLY A 211 11.32 -2.84 12.58
N PRO A 212 11.08 -2.93 11.25
CA PRO A 212 11.95 -2.36 10.24
C PRO A 212 12.25 -0.88 10.47
N THR A 213 11.24 -0.08 10.85
CA THR A 213 11.44 1.36 11.09
C THR A 213 12.29 1.61 12.34
N ASN A 214 12.17 0.80 13.40
CA ASN A 214 13.08 0.84 14.54
C ASN A 214 14.51 0.49 14.09
N SER A 215 14.68 -0.57 13.30
CA SER A 215 15.96 -1.00 12.75
C SER A 215 16.63 0.07 11.87
N MET A 216 15.87 0.75 10.99
CA MET A 216 16.36 1.90 10.20
C MET A 216 16.82 3.06 11.10
N ARG A 217 16.10 3.32 12.19
CA ARG A 217 16.44 4.41 13.12
C ARG A 217 17.68 4.10 13.95
N VAL A 218 17.97 2.83 14.23
CA VAL A 218 19.27 2.42 14.80
C VAL A 218 20.40 2.68 13.84
N ALA A 219 20.25 2.35 12.55
CA ALA A 219 21.29 2.62 11.57
C ALA A 219 21.60 4.13 11.47
N ALA A 220 20.56 4.98 11.42
CA ALA A 220 20.73 6.43 11.45
C ALA A 220 21.35 6.96 12.76
N PHE A 221 21.05 6.33 13.91
CA PHE A 221 21.62 6.70 15.20
C PHE A 221 23.11 6.30 15.31
N LEU A 222 23.45 5.06 14.96
CA LEU A 222 24.82 4.54 15.06
C LEU A 222 25.78 5.24 14.11
N THR A 223 25.33 5.66 12.92
CA THR A 223 26.16 6.41 11.97
C THR A 223 26.31 7.89 12.31
N HIS A 224 25.68 8.39 13.39
CA HIS A 224 25.77 9.78 13.86
C HIS A 224 25.43 10.86 12.80
N ASN A 225 24.77 10.49 11.70
CA ASN A 225 24.63 11.28 10.46
C ASN A 225 25.97 11.68 9.78
N GLU A 226 27.08 11.01 10.10
CA GLU A 226 28.38 11.21 9.44
C GLU A 226 28.38 10.62 8.03
N ILE A 227 27.73 9.46 7.85
CA ILE A 227 27.48 8.87 6.54
C ILE A 227 26.31 9.63 5.89
N LYS A 228 26.63 10.44 4.88
CA LYS A 228 25.65 11.19 4.06
C LYS A 228 25.17 10.42 2.82
N GLU A 229 25.71 9.23 2.62
CA GLU A 229 25.44 8.35 1.49
C GLU A 229 24.25 7.43 1.76
N THR A 230 23.66 6.88 0.71
CA THR A 230 22.53 5.94 0.81
C THR A 230 23.01 4.63 1.44
N MET A 231 22.46 4.29 2.62
CA MET A 231 22.76 3.06 3.34
C MET A 231 21.58 2.09 3.27
N MET A 232 21.87 0.79 3.13
CA MET A 232 20.86 -0.26 3.25
C MET A 232 20.84 -0.86 4.65
N VAL A 233 19.65 -1.09 5.20
CA VAL A 233 19.46 -1.72 6.50
C VAL A 233 18.80 -3.07 6.30
N VAL A 234 19.51 -4.14 6.64
CA VAL A 234 19.04 -5.52 6.48
C VAL A 234 18.66 -6.06 7.87
N ASP A 235 17.36 -6.08 8.14
CA ASP A 235 16.77 -6.75 9.31
C ASP A 235 16.33 -8.17 8.92
N THR A 236 16.82 -9.16 9.66
CA THR A 236 16.67 -10.59 9.37
C THR A 236 15.38 -11.17 9.97
N ALA A 237 14.25 -10.54 9.59
CA ALA A 237 12.90 -10.90 10.00
C ALA A 237 11.96 -11.12 8.79
N ARG A 238 10.96 -12.02 8.94
CA ARG A 238 9.96 -12.31 7.91
C ARG A 238 8.84 -11.26 7.93
N GLN A 239 8.76 -10.34 6.95
CA GLN A 239 7.72 -9.31 6.84
C GLN A 239 7.39 -8.93 5.38
N GLN A 240 6.12 -8.93 4.97
CA GLN A 240 5.75 -8.55 3.59
C GLN A 240 5.41 -7.05 3.46
N THR A 241 5.58 -6.52 2.25
CA THR A 241 5.25 -5.14 1.85
C THR A 241 3.74 -4.83 1.85
N GLU A 242 2.89 -5.85 1.83
CA GLU A 242 1.45 -5.73 2.12
C GLU A 242 1.17 -6.36 3.49
N ILE A 243 0.14 -5.88 4.20
CA ILE A 243 -0.23 -6.44 5.50
C ILE A 243 -0.95 -7.78 5.27
N SER A 244 -0.17 -8.88 5.16
CA SER A 244 -0.69 -10.23 4.87
C SER A 244 -1.56 -10.26 3.60
N GLY A 245 -1.06 -9.66 2.51
CA GLY A 245 -1.77 -9.57 1.23
C GLY A 245 -2.94 -8.57 1.20
N VAL A 246 -3.03 -7.65 2.16
CA VAL A 246 -4.08 -6.63 2.23
C VAL A 246 -3.52 -5.24 1.93
N ARG A 247 -4.07 -4.60 0.90
CA ARG A 247 -3.77 -3.21 0.54
C ARG A 247 -4.35 -2.23 1.57
N THR A 248 -3.53 -1.30 2.04
CA THR A 248 -3.90 -0.17 2.91
C THR A 248 -3.17 1.10 2.48
N ASN A 249 -3.56 2.26 3.00
CA ASN A 249 -3.01 3.59 2.67
C ASN A 249 -2.08 4.16 3.76
N PHE A 250 -1.56 3.31 4.65
CA PHE A 250 -0.57 3.76 5.64
C PHE A 250 0.80 4.01 4.98
N SER A 251 1.50 5.05 5.41
CA SER A 251 2.91 5.27 5.07
C SER A 251 3.80 4.38 5.94
N TYR A 252 4.38 3.35 5.36
CA TYR A 252 5.44 2.51 5.96
C TYR A 252 6.71 2.59 5.10
N PRO A 253 7.91 2.33 5.66
CA PRO A 253 9.12 2.20 4.83
C PRO A 253 8.98 1.05 3.83
N ASP A 254 9.58 1.18 2.64
CA ASP A 254 9.70 0.03 1.73
C ASP A 254 10.68 -0.99 2.34
N VAL A 255 10.21 -2.23 2.50
CA VAL A 255 10.93 -3.29 3.21
C VAL A 255 10.82 -4.57 2.40
N ARG A 256 11.93 -4.98 1.78
CA ARG A 256 12.03 -6.30 1.17
C ARG A 256 12.47 -7.32 2.20
N SER A 257 11.56 -8.20 2.62
CA SER A 257 11.93 -9.37 3.40
C SER A 257 12.36 -10.52 2.51
N ILE A 258 13.49 -11.11 2.88
CA ILE A 258 13.88 -12.46 2.47
C ILE A 258 13.41 -13.47 3.51
N GLY A 259 13.14 -14.70 3.07
CA GLY A 259 12.80 -15.83 3.94
C GLY A 259 13.97 -16.36 4.78
N LEU A 260 14.89 -15.51 5.21
CA LEU A 260 16.14 -15.85 5.90
C LEU A 260 16.16 -15.22 7.29
N GLY A 261 16.19 -16.09 8.31
CA GLY A 261 16.36 -15.74 9.72
C GLY A 261 16.78 -16.98 10.50
N GLY A 262 17.02 -16.83 11.81
CA GLY A 262 17.66 -17.89 12.63
C GLY A 262 16.96 -19.25 12.53
N GLY A 263 15.64 -19.27 12.73
CA GLY A 263 14.80 -20.47 12.62
C GLY A 263 14.38 -20.87 11.20
N SER A 264 14.93 -20.29 10.13
CA SER A 264 14.60 -20.72 8.76
C SER A 264 15.16 -22.12 8.49
N ILE A 265 14.31 -23.01 7.96
CA ILE A 265 14.66 -24.43 7.81
C ILE A 265 15.53 -24.66 6.57
N VAL A 266 16.74 -25.19 6.78
CA VAL A 266 17.66 -25.60 5.71
C VAL A 266 17.32 -27.04 5.28
N ARG A 267 17.01 -27.25 3.99
CA ARG A 267 16.66 -28.58 3.44
C ARG A 267 17.36 -28.81 2.10
N ARG A 268 17.83 -30.05 1.88
CA ARG A 268 18.08 -30.58 0.54
C ARG A 268 16.74 -31.11 0.00
N ARG A 269 16.44 -30.95 -1.30
CA ARG A 269 15.16 -31.42 -1.87
C ARG A 269 15.18 -32.94 -2.09
N GLU A 270 14.76 -33.68 -1.07
CA GLU A 270 13.78 -34.77 -1.15
C GLU A 270 13.20 -34.98 0.28
N ASP A 271 12.09 -35.70 0.36
CA ASP A 271 11.25 -36.06 1.53
C ASP A 271 11.73 -35.84 3.02
N GLY A 272 11.54 -34.62 3.55
CA GLY A 272 10.96 -34.38 4.91
C GLY A 272 11.82 -34.44 6.20
N THR A 273 12.09 -33.26 6.83
CA THR A 273 12.40 -32.96 8.27
C THR A 273 13.71 -33.53 8.96
N LEU A 274 14.57 -32.73 9.67
CA LEU A 274 15.18 -32.95 11.05
C LEU A 274 16.22 -31.82 11.57
N THR A 275 16.55 -31.50 12.90
CA THR A 275 17.45 -30.38 13.51
C THR A 275 18.76 -30.80 14.27
N LEU A 276 19.57 -29.84 14.81
CA LEU A 276 19.65 -29.52 16.29
C LEU A 276 20.61 -28.36 16.79
N THR A 277 20.10 -27.38 17.57
CA THR A 277 20.86 -26.56 18.58
C THR A 277 20.10 -26.29 19.88
N PHE A 278 18.79 -26.06 19.81
CA PHE A 278 17.92 -25.73 20.96
C PHE A 278 17.12 -26.93 21.50
N GLY A 279 17.57 -28.17 21.26
CA GLY A 279 16.83 -29.38 21.60
C GLY A 279 15.60 -29.65 20.72
N GLY A 280 15.47 -28.93 19.58
CA GLY A 280 14.42 -29.15 18.59
C GLY A 280 14.67 -30.37 17.70
N ASP A 281 13.77 -30.60 16.74
CA ASP A 281 13.84 -31.77 15.88
C ASP A 281 13.73 -31.50 14.36
N VAL A 282 13.34 -30.31 13.82
CA VAL A 282 13.56 -29.85 12.39
C VAL A 282 14.56 -28.66 12.20
N ALA A 283 15.55 -28.74 11.28
CA ALA A 283 16.79 -27.91 11.15
C ALA A 283 16.65 -26.40 10.93
N THR A 284 17.76 -25.65 11.16
CA THR A 284 17.76 -24.18 11.09
C THR A 284 19.07 -23.52 10.62
N THR A 285 18.95 -22.29 10.10
CA THR A 285 20.06 -21.37 9.80
C THR A 285 21.00 -21.18 10.99
N THR A 286 20.45 -21.04 12.21
CA THR A 286 21.24 -20.87 13.43
C THR A 286 22.17 -22.05 13.71
N ASP A 287 21.77 -23.29 13.39
CA ASP A 287 22.64 -24.46 13.58
C ASP A 287 23.92 -24.35 12.72
N TYR A 288 23.76 -23.94 11.46
CA TYR A 288 24.87 -23.72 10.53
C TYR A 288 25.70 -22.48 10.89
N THR A 289 25.09 -21.41 11.39
CA THR A 289 25.80 -20.21 11.89
C THR A 289 26.64 -20.53 13.13
N VAL A 290 26.09 -21.25 14.11
CA VAL A 290 26.88 -21.68 15.27
C VAL A 290 27.99 -22.63 14.83
N LEU A 291 27.75 -23.51 13.84
CA LEU A 291 28.83 -24.34 13.28
C LEU A 291 29.93 -23.53 12.58
N ALA A 292 29.56 -22.45 11.88
CA ALA A 292 30.44 -21.55 11.14
C ALA A 292 31.41 -20.77 12.03
N GLU A 293 30.93 -20.17 13.12
CA GLU A 293 31.74 -19.38 14.05
C GLU A 293 31.95 -20.13 15.36
N SER A 294 33.21 -20.43 15.70
CA SER A 294 33.59 -21.13 16.94
C SER A 294 33.26 -20.36 18.22
N GLU A 295 33.19 -19.03 18.15
CA GLU A 295 33.07 -18.12 19.30
C GLU A 295 31.61 -17.73 19.62
N LEU A 296 30.65 -18.11 18.77
CA LEU A 296 29.25 -17.72 18.89
C LEU A 296 28.53 -18.55 19.98
N ALA A 297 28.34 -17.93 21.15
CA ALA A 297 27.70 -18.53 22.33
C ALA A 297 26.17 -18.60 22.23
N ILE A 298 25.65 -19.40 21.27
CA ILE A 298 24.21 -19.61 21.06
C ILE A 298 23.88 -21.11 21.09
N GLY A 299 22.88 -21.50 21.90
CA GLY A 299 22.39 -22.87 22.00
C GLY A 299 23.43 -23.84 22.59
N ASN A 300 23.26 -25.14 22.33
CA ASN A 300 24.24 -26.16 22.70
C ASN A 300 24.93 -26.74 21.45
N ARG A 301 26.21 -26.38 21.27
CA ARG A 301 27.05 -26.78 20.13
C ARG A 301 27.25 -28.30 20.02
N ASP A 302 27.26 -29.03 21.14
CA ASP A 302 27.49 -30.48 21.18
C ASP A 302 26.36 -31.29 20.53
N LEU A 303 25.19 -30.67 20.35
CA LEU A 303 24.07 -31.25 19.63
C LEU A 303 24.28 -31.18 18.10
N ILE A 304 24.93 -30.13 17.60
CA ILE A 304 25.22 -29.91 16.17
C ILE A 304 26.23 -30.94 15.66
N VAL A 305 27.32 -31.13 16.41
CA VAL A 305 28.47 -31.96 15.98
C VAL A 305 28.07 -33.41 15.75
N LYS A 306 27.04 -33.90 16.45
CA LYS A 306 26.51 -35.26 16.31
C LYS A 306 25.69 -35.49 15.03
N VAL A 307 25.26 -34.43 14.36
CA VAL A 307 24.36 -34.49 13.18
C VAL A 307 25.12 -34.38 11.85
N GLY A 308 26.44 -34.14 11.87
CA GLY A 308 27.29 -34.20 10.66
C GLY A 308 27.13 -33.02 9.69
N LEU A 309 26.55 -31.90 10.11
CA LEU A 309 26.22 -30.74 9.25
C LEU A 309 27.44 -30.02 8.61
N ALA A 310 28.67 -30.37 9.01
CA ALA A 310 29.90 -29.68 8.60
C ALA A 310 30.19 -29.77 7.09
N GLU A 311 29.81 -30.88 6.43
CA GLU A 311 30.07 -31.09 4.99
C GLU A 311 29.32 -30.07 4.11
N ASN A 312 28.12 -29.64 4.54
CA ASN A 312 27.27 -28.72 3.79
C ASN A 312 27.55 -27.23 4.11
N LEU A 313 28.52 -26.93 4.99
CA LEU A 313 28.74 -25.59 5.53
C LEU A 313 29.14 -24.56 4.46
N MET A 314 29.96 -24.95 3.47
CA MET A 314 30.34 -24.07 2.36
C MET A 314 29.17 -23.78 1.42
N GLU A 315 28.34 -24.78 1.11
CA GLU A 315 27.14 -24.62 0.27
C GLU A 315 26.12 -23.70 0.97
N PHE A 316 25.93 -23.88 2.27
CA PHE A 316 25.12 -22.98 3.10
C PHE A 316 25.65 -21.54 3.09
N LYS A 317 26.95 -21.31 3.36
CA LYS A 317 27.53 -19.96 3.33
C LYS A 317 27.38 -19.30 1.95
N ALA A 318 27.57 -20.05 0.86
CA ALA A 318 27.37 -19.57 -0.51
C ALA A 318 25.90 -19.24 -0.81
N LEU A 319 24.95 -20.05 -0.33
CA LEU A 319 23.51 -19.81 -0.48
C LEU A 319 23.06 -18.57 0.30
N VAL A 320 23.46 -18.43 1.57
CA VAL A 320 23.18 -17.27 2.41
C VAL A 320 23.74 -15.99 1.77
N LYS A 321 25.01 -16.02 1.34
CA LYS A 321 25.64 -14.91 0.63
C LYS A 321 24.83 -14.52 -0.61
N LYS A 322 24.50 -15.49 -1.48
CA LYS A 322 23.72 -15.25 -2.71
C LYS A 322 22.30 -14.72 -2.43
N MET A 323 21.67 -15.14 -1.33
CA MET A 323 20.36 -14.63 -0.91
C MET A 323 20.44 -13.17 -0.44
N LEU A 324 21.49 -12.82 0.31
CA LEU A 324 21.73 -11.44 0.77
C LEU A 324 22.11 -10.54 -0.41
N GLU A 325 23.09 -10.93 -1.24
CA GLU A 325 23.49 -10.19 -2.44
C GLU A 325 22.29 -9.91 -3.35
N ARG A 326 21.49 -10.93 -3.68
CA ARG A 326 20.28 -10.74 -4.49
C ARG A 326 19.28 -9.77 -3.86
N ALA A 327 19.10 -9.81 -2.54
CA ALA A 327 18.19 -8.90 -1.84
C ALA A 327 18.70 -7.45 -1.85
N ILE A 328 20.01 -7.29 -1.66
CA ILE A 328 20.71 -6.00 -1.72
C ILE A 328 20.61 -5.43 -3.13
N ASP A 329 20.99 -6.19 -4.16
CA ASP A 329 20.95 -5.73 -5.56
C ASP A 329 19.52 -5.39 -6.01
N THR A 330 18.51 -6.17 -5.61
CA THR A 330 17.09 -5.85 -5.90
C THR A 330 16.60 -4.54 -5.25
N MET A 331 17.27 -4.05 -4.20
CA MET A 331 16.96 -2.77 -3.55
C MET A 331 17.98 -1.66 -3.83
N LYS A 332 19.10 -1.95 -4.52
CA LYS A 332 20.08 -0.93 -4.93
C LYS A 332 19.44 0.05 -5.92
N THR A 333 19.83 1.32 -5.82
CA THR A 333 19.34 2.39 -6.70
C THR A 333 20.30 2.72 -7.85
N SER A 334 21.51 2.16 -7.81
CA SER A 334 22.58 2.26 -8.80
C SER A 334 23.39 0.96 -8.80
N ALA A 335 24.24 0.76 -9.80
CA ALA A 335 25.10 -0.42 -9.88
C ALA A 335 26.35 -0.36 -8.97
N GLU A 336 26.49 0.70 -8.17
CA GLU A 336 27.64 0.92 -7.30
C GLU A 336 27.48 0.16 -5.97
N ASP A 337 28.60 -0.10 -5.30
CA ASP A 337 28.59 -0.70 -3.97
C ASP A 337 28.10 0.33 -2.95
N ILE A 338 27.12 -0.07 -2.14
CA ILE A 338 26.52 0.76 -1.09
C ILE A 338 26.87 0.19 0.29
N PRO A 339 27.03 1.02 1.33
CA PRO A 339 27.20 0.54 2.68
C PRO A 339 25.93 -0.21 3.15
N VAL A 340 26.11 -1.45 3.62
CA VAL A 340 25.04 -2.29 4.15
C VAL A 340 25.24 -2.47 5.65
N MET A 341 24.23 -2.12 6.45
CA MET A 341 24.20 -2.40 7.88
C MET A 341 23.23 -3.55 8.17
N LEU A 342 23.78 -4.66 8.66
CA LEU A 342 23.03 -5.83 9.12
C LEU A 342 22.68 -5.67 10.60
N VAL A 343 21.39 -5.74 10.91
CA VAL A 343 20.86 -5.46 12.25
C VAL A 343 19.88 -6.53 12.73
N GLY A 344 19.70 -6.61 14.05
CA GLY A 344 18.73 -7.52 14.67
C GLY A 344 19.30 -8.90 15.01
N GLY A 345 18.50 -9.74 15.66
CA GLY A 345 18.96 -10.99 16.26
C GLY A 345 19.47 -12.05 15.27
N GLY A 346 19.07 -11.97 13.99
CA GLY A 346 19.59 -12.84 12.92
C GLY A 346 20.79 -12.25 12.16
N ALA A 347 21.27 -11.04 12.49
CA ALA A 347 22.45 -10.46 11.83
C ALA A 347 23.71 -11.34 11.97
N VAL A 348 23.75 -12.18 13.02
CA VAL A 348 24.76 -13.24 13.22
C VAL A 348 24.87 -14.24 12.08
N ILE A 349 23.87 -14.33 11.20
CA ILE A 349 23.85 -15.23 10.03
C ILE A 349 24.76 -14.70 8.90
N ALA A 350 25.05 -13.40 8.90
CA ALA A 350 25.84 -12.74 7.87
C ALA A 350 27.31 -12.58 8.28
N PRO A 351 28.26 -12.45 7.32
CA PRO A 351 29.70 -12.58 7.60
C PRO A 351 30.29 -11.49 8.50
N GLU A 352 29.66 -10.31 8.56
CA GLU A 352 30.08 -9.16 9.36
C GLU A 352 28.81 -8.54 9.99
N CYS A 353 28.76 -8.42 11.33
CA CYS A 353 27.51 -8.10 12.03
C CYS A 353 27.65 -6.97 13.07
N TRP A 354 26.57 -6.20 13.26
CA TRP A 354 26.49 -5.16 14.30
C TRP A 354 25.15 -5.23 15.07
N SER A 355 25.23 -5.61 16.34
CA SER A 355 24.17 -5.52 17.38
C SER A 355 22.88 -6.36 17.23
N GLY A 356 22.66 -7.24 18.21
CA GLY A 356 21.41 -8.00 18.38
C GLY A 356 20.25 -7.25 19.06
N VAL A 357 20.39 -5.95 19.38
CA VAL A 357 19.42 -5.18 20.21
C VAL A 357 18.72 -4.06 19.41
N ALA A 358 18.84 -4.07 18.08
CA ALA A 358 18.41 -2.97 17.21
C ALA A 358 16.94 -2.51 17.43
N ASN A 359 15.95 -3.41 17.39
CA ASN A 359 14.55 -3.02 17.59
C ASN A 359 14.29 -2.25 18.90
N ALA A 360 15.01 -2.56 19.99
CA ALA A 360 14.85 -1.86 21.27
C ALA A 360 15.52 -0.47 21.29
N ILE A 361 16.70 -0.32 20.68
CA ILE A 361 17.38 0.98 20.55
C ILE A 361 16.59 1.89 19.60
N GLY A 362 16.06 1.33 18.51
CA GLY A 362 15.22 2.04 17.55
C GLY A 362 13.90 2.50 18.14
N ALA A 363 13.33 1.73 19.08
CA ALA A 363 12.18 2.12 19.87
C ALA A 363 12.53 3.20 20.90
N ALA A 364 13.62 3.05 21.65
CA ALA A 364 14.03 4.00 22.69
C ALA A 364 14.37 5.39 22.13
N THR A 365 14.86 5.47 20.89
CA THR A 365 15.20 6.74 20.22
C THR A 365 14.00 7.41 19.52
N ALA A 366 12.81 6.79 19.52
CA ALA A 366 11.66 7.23 18.73
C ALA A 366 11.01 8.51 19.29
N ARG A 367 10.51 9.36 18.39
CA ARG A 367 9.94 10.67 18.75
C ARG A 367 8.43 10.66 18.64
N VAL A 368 7.74 11.43 19.49
CA VAL A 368 6.31 11.72 19.32
C VAL A 368 6.10 12.52 18.03
N SER A 369 4.97 12.35 17.35
CA SER A 369 4.58 13.21 16.23
C SER A 369 3.09 13.52 16.21
N GLY A 370 2.71 14.56 15.48
CA GLY A 370 1.34 14.82 15.03
C GLY A 370 1.30 14.83 13.51
N ILE A 371 0.29 14.20 12.91
CA ILE A 371 0.03 14.23 11.47
C ILE A 371 -1.46 14.52 11.26
N ILE A 372 -1.78 15.42 10.35
CA ILE A 372 -3.15 15.66 9.84
C ILE A 372 -3.12 15.60 8.32
N ASP A 373 -4.08 14.86 7.75
CA ASP A 373 -4.33 14.72 6.32
C ASP A 373 -5.84 14.91 6.09
N THR A 374 -6.22 16.04 5.50
CA THR A 374 -7.61 16.52 5.43
C THR A 374 -7.90 17.23 4.11
N ILE A 375 -9.17 17.32 3.69
CA ILE A 375 -9.60 18.24 2.63
C ILE A 375 -10.30 19.42 3.28
N GLU A 376 -9.83 20.63 2.97
CA GLU A 376 -10.41 21.88 3.45
C GLU A 376 -10.92 22.74 2.27
N SER A 377 -11.90 23.61 2.55
CA SER A 377 -12.34 24.63 1.60
C SER A 377 -11.44 25.87 1.68
N THR A 378 -11.02 26.35 0.52
CA THR A 378 -10.30 27.62 0.31
C THR A 378 -11.20 28.66 -0.38
N GLU A 379 -12.52 28.53 -0.24
CA GLU A 379 -13.50 29.42 -0.89
C GLU A 379 -13.66 30.74 -0.15
N THR A 380 -13.71 30.67 1.19
CA THR A 380 -13.86 31.82 2.09
C THR A 380 -12.58 32.17 2.84
N LYS A 381 -11.55 31.31 2.75
CA LYS A 381 -10.26 31.46 3.42
C LYS A 381 -9.12 31.28 2.42
N SER A 382 -8.07 32.07 2.53
CA SER A 382 -6.86 31.88 1.74
C SER A 382 -6.14 30.59 2.15
N THR A 383 -5.38 29.99 1.22
CA THR A 383 -4.56 28.80 1.49
C THR A 383 -3.62 28.99 2.70
N ALA A 384 -3.12 30.21 2.92
CA ALA A 384 -2.28 30.53 4.08
C ALA A 384 -3.05 30.44 5.41
N GLN A 385 -4.26 30.98 5.48
CA GLN A 385 -5.11 30.89 6.67
C GLN A 385 -5.49 29.44 6.99
N VAL A 386 -5.87 28.66 5.97
CA VAL A 386 -6.18 27.23 6.13
C VAL A 386 -4.95 26.44 6.62
N LYS A 387 -3.77 26.71 6.05
CA LYS A 387 -2.50 26.12 6.52
C LYS A 387 -2.19 26.47 7.98
N GLU A 388 -2.44 27.70 8.41
CA GLU A 388 -2.23 28.12 9.81
C GLU A 388 -3.19 27.39 10.77
N GLU A 389 -4.47 27.25 10.39
CA GLU A 389 -5.47 26.53 11.19
C GLU A 389 -5.17 25.02 11.30
N ILE A 390 -4.73 24.38 10.21
CA ILE A 390 -4.25 22.99 10.26
C ILE A 390 -2.96 22.90 11.09
N SER A 391 -2.03 23.85 10.97
CA SER A 391 -0.78 23.85 11.76
C SER A 391 -1.03 23.90 13.27
N LYS A 392 -2.03 24.66 13.72
CA LYS A 392 -2.45 24.70 15.13
C LYS A 392 -3.07 23.36 15.57
N ARG A 393 -3.94 22.74 14.76
CA ARG A 393 -4.50 21.39 15.02
C ARG A 393 -3.39 20.32 15.07
N VAL A 394 -2.50 20.37 14.08
CA VAL A 394 -1.10 19.93 14.03
C VAL A 394 -0.38 19.70 15.34
N ILE A 395 0.05 20.84 15.87
CA ILE A 395 0.80 21.00 17.11
C ILE A 395 0.01 20.43 18.29
N LYS A 396 -1.27 20.80 18.42
CA LYS A 396 -2.14 20.22 19.46
C LYS A 396 -2.16 18.70 19.40
N LYS A 397 -2.19 18.10 18.20
CA LYS A 397 -2.22 16.64 18.07
C LYS A 397 -0.91 15.97 18.50
N ALA A 398 0.24 16.62 18.26
CA ALA A 398 1.52 16.14 18.79
C ALA A 398 1.56 16.22 20.32
N VAL A 399 1.00 17.28 20.92
CA VAL A 399 0.89 17.43 22.39
C VAL A 399 -0.05 16.36 22.98
N GLU A 400 -1.22 16.11 22.37
CA GLU A 400 -2.11 15.00 22.75
C GLU A 400 -1.44 13.62 22.69
N ASN A 401 -0.42 13.46 21.83
CA ASN A 401 0.37 12.22 21.72
C ASN A 401 1.56 12.16 22.71
N GLY A 402 1.82 13.21 23.50
CA GLY A 402 2.85 13.25 24.55
C GLY A 402 4.03 14.20 24.31
N ALA A 403 3.98 15.08 23.31
CA ALA A 403 5.03 16.08 23.06
C ALA A 403 4.87 17.33 23.94
N ARG A 404 5.98 17.98 24.29
CA ARG A 404 5.98 19.24 25.06
C ARG A 404 5.68 20.43 24.14
N GLU A 405 4.67 21.23 24.46
CA GLU A 405 4.07 22.23 23.55
C GLU A 405 5.08 23.23 22.95
N ASP A 406 6.00 23.76 23.77
CA ASP A 406 7.06 24.70 23.36
C ASP A 406 8.12 24.09 22.43
N THR A 407 8.18 22.76 22.31
CA THR A 407 9.16 22.06 21.47
C THR A 407 8.65 21.68 20.09
N VAL A 408 7.32 21.72 19.86
CA VAL A 408 6.72 21.19 18.64
C VAL A 408 6.81 22.19 17.48
N GLN A 409 7.36 21.73 16.35
CA GLN A 409 7.40 22.49 15.10
C GLN A 409 6.79 21.68 13.94
N VAL A 410 6.21 22.38 12.97
CA VAL A 410 5.80 21.79 11.68
C VAL A 410 7.04 21.55 10.82
N VAL A 411 7.20 20.34 10.29
CA VAL A 411 8.35 19.93 9.47
C VAL A 411 7.99 19.52 8.05
N GLU A 412 6.72 19.24 7.78
CA GLU A 412 6.21 18.81 6.48
C GLU A 412 4.86 19.47 6.24
N MET A 413 4.61 19.97 5.02
CA MET A 413 3.37 20.68 4.69
C MET A 413 3.07 20.60 3.19
N ASP A 414 2.41 19.53 2.78
CA ASP A 414 1.90 19.37 1.42
C ASP A 414 0.54 20.03 1.23
N HIS A 415 0.30 20.49 0.00
CA HIS A 415 -0.94 21.10 -0.44
C HIS A 415 -1.26 20.63 -1.85
N ILE A 416 -2.39 19.93 -2.00
CA ILE A 416 -2.80 19.27 -3.24
C ILE A 416 -4.21 19.76 -3.62
N PRO A 417 -4.33 20.70 -4.58
CA PRO A 417 -5.63 21.12 -5.11
C PRO A 417 -6.41 19.95 -5.71
N LEU A 418 -7.71 19.87 -5.46
CA LEU A 418 -8.54 18.79 -6.00
C LEU A 418 -8.96 19.08 -7.45
N GLN A 419 -8.91 18.07 -8.32
CA GLN A 419 -9.34 18.21 -9.71
C GLN A 419 -10.85 18.45 -9.81
N TYR A 420 -11.29 19.21 -10.81
CA TYR A 420 -12.71 19.50 -11.12
C TYR A 420 -13.58 20.07 -9.98
N ILE A 421 -13.00 20.40 -8.82
CA ILE A 421 -13.71 20.94 -7.65
C ILE A 421 -13.08 22.29 -7.32
N ALA A 422 -13.82 23.36 -7.57
CA ALA A 422 -13.35 24.71 -7.24
C ALA A 422 -13.11 24.85 -5.73
N ASN A 423 -12.07 25.59 -5.36
CA ASN A 423 -11.83 26.03 -4.00
C ASN A 423 -11.76 24.92 -2.92
N LYS A 424 -11.32 23.70 -3.29
CA LYS A 424 -11.00 22.64 -2.32
C LYS A 424 -9.60 22.09 -2.54
N SER A 425 -8.93 21.75 -1.44
CA SER A 425 -7.58 21.19 -1.46
C SER A 425 -7.39 20.19 -0.34
N ARG A 426 -6.64 19.11 -0.62
CA ARG A 426 -6.09 18.22 0.39
C ARG A 426 -4.82 18.87 0.98
N PHE A 427 -4.63 18.73 2.29
CA PHE A 427 -3.48 19.21 3.03
C PHE A 427 -2.93 18.08 3.88
N ILE A 428 -1.63 17.84 3.84
CA ILE A 428 -0.94 16.87 4.70
C ILE A 428 0.12 17.65 5.48
N ILE A 429 0.00 17.72 6.80
CA ILE A 429 0.90 18.49 7.66
C ILE A 429 1.41 17.60 8.79
N LYS A 430 2.73 17.55 8.99
CA LYS A 430 3.41 16.81 10.06
C LYS A 430 4.14 17.76 11.01
N ALA A 431 3.99 17.52 12.31
CA ALA A 431 4.71 18.23 13.36
C ALA A 431 5.46 17.24 14.29
N ILE A 432 6.66 17.62 14.71
CA ILE A 432 7.53 16.84 15.60
C ILE A 432 8.19 17.76 16.65
N PRO A 433 8.59 17.23 17.82
CA PRO A 433 9.35 17.99 18.80
C PRO A 433 10.83 18.14 18.39
N LEU A 434 11.37 19.33 18.67
CA LEU A 434 12.78 19.69 18.56
C LEU A 434 13.65 18.91 19.56
N SER A 435 13.14 18.72 20.79
CA SER A 435 13.76 17.93 21.86
C SER A 435 13.29 16.47 21.85
N THR A 436 14.06 15.58 22.47
CA THR A 436 13.73 14.15 22.63
C THR A 436 13.01 13.81 23.94
N GLU A 437 12.86 14.77 24.86
CA GLU A 437 12.26 14.51 26.18
C GLU A 437 10.73 14.71 26.16
N PRO A 438 9.92 13.64 26.40
CA PRO A 438 8.46 13.76 26.55
C PRO A 438 8.07 14.33 27.92
N GLU A 439 6.87 14.89 28.04
CA GLU A 439 6.35 15.32 29.34
C GLU A 439 5.90 14.15 30.23
N PRO A 440 5.96 14.30 31.57
CA PRO A 440 5.33 13.38 32.50
C PRO A 440 3.79 13.52 32.47
N VAL A 441 3.15 12.80 31.54
CA VAL A 441 1.68 12.73 31.46
C VAL A 441 1.14 11.85 32.59
N ASN A 442 0.31 12.43 33.47
CA ASN A 442 -0.46 11.69 34.48
C ASN A 442 -1.56 10.83 33.81
N GLY A 443 -1.18 9.65 33.33
CA GLY A 443 -2.13 8.65 32.83
C GLY A 443 -2.88 7.96 33.98
N ASN A 444 -4.19 8.18 34.09
CA ASN A 444 -5.05 7.39 34.98
C ASN A 444 -4.96 5.89 34.62
N MET A 445 -4.42 5.06 35.51
CA MET A 445 -4.31 3.61 35.33
C MET A 445 -5.57 2.83 35.75
N ASP A 446 -6.56 3.49 36.36
CA ASP A 446 -7.59 2.81 37.18
C ASP A 446 -8.76 2.17 36.40
N GLU A 447 -8.93 2.40 35.09
CA GLU A 447 -10.17 1.99 34.39
C GLU A 447 -10.24 0.51 33.92
N PHE A 448 -9.16 -0.27 33.93
CA PHE A 448 -9.13 -1.58 33.26
C PHE A 448 -9.06 -2.81 34.18
N SER A 449 -9.38 -2.64 35.47
CA SER A 449 -9.45 -3.73 36.45
C SER A 449 -10.84 -4.38 36.52
N LYS A 450 -11.19 -5.25 35.56
CA LYS A 450 -12.17 -6.36 35.70
C LYS A 450 -12.14 -7.32 34.51
N ASN A 451 -12.30 -8.61 34.81
CA ASN A 451 -12.44 -9.77 33.91
C ASN A 451 -11.16 -10.28 33.19
N SER A 452 -10.42 -11.16 33.86
CA SER A 452 -9.47 -12.08 33.20
C SER A 452 -9.30 -13.41 33.96
N LYS A 453 -10.18 -14.38 33.68
CA LYS A 453 -9.94 -15.81 33.94
C LYS A 453 -10.56 -16.68 32.85
N GLN A 454 -9.73 -17.15 31.92
CA GLN A 454 -9.96 -18.36 31.13
C GLN A 454 -8.63 -18.82 30.52
N GLU A 455 -8.37 -20.11 30.61
CA GLU A 455 -7.15 -20.75 30.12
C GLU A 455 -7.19 -20.96 28.61
N ILE A 456 -6.01 -20.99 27.98
CA ILE A 456 -5.86 -21.15 26.53
C ILE A 456 -5.47 -22.60 26.27
N ALA A 457 -6.30 -23.33 25.52
CA ALA A 457 -5.99 -24.69 25.06
C ALA A 457 -5.12 -24.66 23.79
N PRO A 458 -4.30 -25.70 23.52
CA PRO A 458 -3.46 -25.76 22.32
C PRO A 458 -4.31 -26.02 21.07
N THR A 459 -4.10 -25.25 20.00
CA THR A 459 -4.75 -25.44 18.71
C THR A 459 -3.93 -26.35 17.79
N THR A 460 -4.63 -27.24 17.08
CA THR A 460 -4.05 -28.18 16.12
C THR A 460 -3.83 -27.55 14.74
N ASN A 461 -2.77 -27.98 14.04
CA ASN A 461 -2.51 -27.59 12.65
C ASN A 461 -3.71 -27.92 11.74
N GLY A 462 -4.09 -26.97 10.89
CA GLY A 462 -5.20 -27.09 9.94
C GLY A 462 -4.84 -26.60 8.54
N ASP A 463 -5.18 -27.40 7.54
CA ASP A 463 -4.60 -27.44 6.19
C ASP A 463 -4.49 -26.11 5.43
N SER A 464 -3.45 -26.04 4.61
CA SER A 464 -3.25 -25.01 3.60
C SER A 464 -3.88 -25.44 2.28
N ASN A 465 -5.15 -25.08 2.05
CA ASN A 465 -5.68 -25.06 0.68
C ASN A 465 -4.96 -23.95 -0.10
N HIS A 466 -4.00 -24.39 -0.92
CA HIS A 466 -3.32 -23.53 -1.88
C HIS A 466 -4.33 -23.02 -2.91
N THR A 467 -4.34 -21.71 -3.17
CA THR A 467 -4.73 -21.22 -4.51
C THR A 467 -3.82 -21.89 -5.53
N GLU A 468 -4.38 -22.53 -6.55
CA GLU A 468 -3.60 -23.24 -7.56
C GLU A 468 -2.52 -22.32 -8.17
N GLU A 469 -1.25 -22.64 -7.92
CA GLU A 469 -0.13 -21.96 -8.56
C GLU A 469 -0.13 -22.34 -10.05
N PHE A 470 -0.65 -21.45 -10.89
CA PHE A 470 -0.52 -21.56 -12.34
C PHE A 470 0.83 -20.97 -12.79
N ASP A 471 1.47 -21.64 -13.75
CA ASP A 471 2.69 -21.12 -14.36
C ASP A 471 2.35 -20.04 -15.39
N ILE A 472 2.79 -18.81 -15.10
CA ILE A 472 2.62 -17.64 -15.96
C ILE A 472 3.37 -17.75 -17.30
N LEU A 473 4.40 -18.59 -17.40
CA LEU A 473 5.18 -18.81 -18.63
C LEU A 473 4.48 -19.72 -19.64
N THR A 474 3.65 -20.66 -19.16
CA THR A 474 2.92 -21.63 -20.01
C THR A 474 1.43 -21.33 -20.15
N TYR A 475 0.90 -20.34 -19.43
CA TYR A 475 -0.49 -19.91 -19.52
C TYR A 475 -0.89 -19.46 -20.93
N LYS A 476 -2.08 -19.88 -21.40
CA LYS A 476 -2.64 -19.52 -22.71
C LYS A 476 -4.03 -18.87 -22.57
N PRO A 477 -4.36 -17.87 -23.42
CA PRO A 477 -5.70 -17.27 -23.44
C PRO A 477 -6.75 -18.25 -23.97
N LYS A 478 -7.96 -18.14 -23.44
CA LYS A 478 -9.12 -18.86 -23.95
C LYS A 478 -9.69 -18.13 -25.17
N ILE A 479 -9.44 -18.66 -26.36
CA ILE A 479 -10.05 -18.18 -27.61
C ILE A 479 -11.20 -19.11 -27.99
N GLN A 480 -12.34 -18.54 -28.39
CA GLN A 480 -13.52 -19.28 -28.88
C GLN A 480 -13.97 -18.67 -30.21
N GLY A 481 -13.66 -19.34 -31.33
CA GLY A 481 -13.80 -18.74 -32.65
C GLY A 481 -12.93 -17.48 -32.77
N ARG A 482 -13.52 -16.36 -33.20
CA ARG A 482 -12.85 -15.05 -33.29
C ARG A 482 -12.98 -14.20 -32.02
N GLU A 483 -13.49 -14.76 -30.91
CA GLU A 483 -13.64 -14.06 -29.63
C GLU A 483 -12.58 -14.50 -28.61
N TRP A 484 -11.91 -13.54 -27.98
CA TRP A 484 -11.08 -13.79 -26.80
C TRP A 484 -11.92 -13.67 -25.52
N ILE A 485 -11.96 -14.74 -24.74
CA ILE A 485 -12.63 -14.80 -23.45
C ILE A 485 -11.65 -14.40 -22.35
N ILE A 486 -11.94 -13.29 -21.65
CA ILE A 486 -11.07 -12.79 -20.59
C ILE A 486 -11.16 -13.68 -19.35
N SER A 487 -10.01 -13.99 -18.77
CA SER A 487 -9.84 -14.63 -17.45
C SER A 487 -9.47 -13.60 -16.38
N GLU A 488 -9.64 -13.89 -15.09
CA GLU A 488 -9.18 -12.99 -14.00
C GLU A 488 -7.69 -12.62 -14.11
N ILE A 489 -6.85 -13.55 -14.57
CA ILE A 489 -5.41 -13.37 -14.79
C ILE A 489 -5.15 -12.27 -15.84
N TYR A 490 -5.72 -12.44 -17.04
CA TYR A 490 -5.65 -11.43 -18.09
C TYR A 490 -6.30 -10.11 -17.71
N LEU A 491 -7.40 -10.13 -16.96
CA LEU A 491 -8.02 -8.91 -16.43
C LEU A 491 -7.01 -8.12 -15.56
N ALA A 492 -6.29 -8.79 -14.66
CA ALA A 492 -5.23 -8.14 -13.88
C ALA A 492 -4.07 -7.62 -14.73
N TRP A 493 -3.59 -8.37 -15.73
CA TRP A 493 -2.51 -7.91 -16.62
C TRP A 493 -2.93 -6.73 -17.49
N ILE A 494 -4.17 -6.77 -18.02
CA ILE A 494 -4.83 -5.65 -18.68
C ILE A 494 -4.74 -4.45 -17.74
N THR A 495 -5.33 -4.50 -16.53
CA THR A 495 -5.30 -3.40 -15.54
C THR A 495 -3.91 -2.80 -15.28
N ILE A 496 -2.86 -3.61 -15.17
CA ILE A 496 -1.48 -3.10 -14.96
C ILE A 496 -0.98 -2.35 -16.20
N GLY A 497 -0.90 -3.04 -17.34
CA GLY A 497 -0.31 -2.43 -18.53
C GLY A 497 -1.17 -1.33 -19.13
N CYS A 498 -2.47 -1.38 -18.86
CA CYS A 498 -3.38 -0.26 -18.95
C CYS A 498 -2.80 0.96 -18.23
N TYR A 499 -2.63 0.89 -16.91
CA TYR A 499 -2.24 2.07 -16.15
C TYR A 499 -0.91 2.69 -16.64
N ILE A 500 0.02 1.86 -17.14
CA ILE A 500 1.28 2.30 -17.75
C ILE A 500 1.04 3.16 -19.01
N VAL A 501 0.29 2.63 -20.00
CA VAL A 501 0.04 3.35 -21.26
C VAL A 501 -0.98 4.48 -21.15
N GLY A 502 -1.61 4.66 -19.99
CA GLY A 502 -2.42 5.85 -19.67
C GLY A 502 -1.60 7.13 -19.44
N THR A 503 -0.26 7.06 -19.55
CA THR A 503 0.68 8.22 -19.46
C THR A 503 0.49 9.12 -18.25
N GLY A 504 0.08 8.52 -17.13
CA GLY A 504 -0.19 9.20 -15.86
C GLY A 504 -1.61 9.79 -15.71
N GLY A 505 -2.42 9.76 -16.77
CA GLY A 505 -3.85 10.12 -16.79
C GLY A 505 -4.78 8.91 -16.60
N GLY A 506 -6.04 9.04 -17.04
CA GLY A 506 -7.09 8.00 -16.98
C GLY A 506 -7.60 7.61 -15.58
N GLY A 507 -6.82 7.86 -14.52
CA GLY A 507 -7.11 7.42 -13.15
C GLY A 507 -6.76 5.96 -12.92
N SER A 508 -6.80 5.51 -11.65
CA SER A 508 -6.46 4.11 -11.32
C SER A 508 -7.55 3.14 -11.80
N PRO A 509 -7.24 2.14 -12.64
CA PRO A 509 -8.22 1.17 -13.13
C PRO A 509 -8.61 0.11 -12.07
N TYR A 510 -8.06 0.16 -10.86
CA TYR A 510 -8.16 -0.91 -9.85
C TYR A 510 -9.60 -1.21 -9.39
N SER A 511 -10.40 -0.19 -9.05
CA SER A 511 -11.78 -0.40 -8.57
C SER A 511 -12.69 -0.98 -9.66
N TYR A 512 -12.49 -0.58 -10.92
CA TYR A 512 -13.20 -1.13 -12.08
C TYR A 512 -12.79 -2.59 -12.34
N MET A 513 -11.51 -2.92 -12.19
CA MET A 513 -11.01 -4.30 -12.27
C MET A 513 -11.70 -5.19 -11.23
N LEU A 514 -11.77 -4.77 -9.96
CA LEU A 514 -12.44 -5.53 -8.90
C LEU A 514 -13.92 -5.77 -9.21
N ARG A 515 -14.63 -4.75 -9.69
CA ARG A 515 -16.03 -4.88 -10.10
C ARG A 515 -16.22 -5.86 -11.24
N LEU A 516 -15.38 -5.77 -12.28
CA LEU A 516 -15.46 -6.65 -13.44
C LEU A 516 -15.13 -8.10 -13.06
N ARG A 517 -14.16 -8.30 -12.16
CA ARG A 517 -13.83 -9.60 -11.57
C ARG A 517 -15.02 -10.22 -10.83
N GLU A 518 -15.73 -9.45 -10.02
CA GLU A 518 -16.93 -9.93 -9.32
C GLU A 518 -18.12 -10.18 -10.26
N ILE A 519 -18.25 -9.44 -11.36
CA ILE A 519 -19.21 -9.75 -12.44
C ILE A 519 -18.84 -11.11 -13.08
N MET A 520 -17.56 -11.36 -13.36
CA MET A 520 -17.08 -12.62 -13.93
C MET A 520 -17.30 -13.80 -12.98
N ARG A 521 -17.01 -13.65 -11.69
CA ARG A 521 -17.26 -14.66 -10.65
C ARG A 521 -18.74 -15.01 -10.47
N LYS A 522 -19.64 -14.08 -10.80
CA LYS A 522 -21.10 -14.29 -10.84
C LYS A 522 -21.59 -14.94 -12.15
N GLY A 523 -20.68 -15.40 -13.01
CA GLY A 523 -20.97 -16.05 -14.29
C GLY A 523 -21.01 -15.10 -15.50
N GLY A 524 -20.67 -13.82 -15.33
CA GLY A 524 -20.50 -12.89 -16.44
C GLY A 524 -19.32 -13.28 -17.35
N VAL A 525 -19.47 -13.07 -18.65
CA VAL A 525 -18.42 -13.39 -19.63
C VAL A 525 -18.02 -12.13 -20.38
N VAL A 526 -16.76 -11.73 -20.24
CA VAL A 526 -16.17 -10.61 -20.98
C VAL A 526 -15.52 -11.14 -22.25
N ARG A 527 -15.95 -10.63 -23.39
CA ARG A 527 -15.54 -11.06 -24.72
C ARG A 527 -14.87 -9.89 -25.45
N VAL A 528 -13.70 -10.14 -26.02
CA VAL A 528 -12.96 -9.17 -26.84
C VAL A 528 -12.91 -9.68 -28.28
N ILE A 529 -13.33 -8.82 -29.21
CA ILE A 529 -13.33 -9.06 -30.65
C ILE A 529 -12.38 -8.08 -31.33
N SER A 530 -11.79 -8.47 -32.47
CA SER A 530 -10.94 -7.54 -33.22
C SER A 530 -11.81 -6.65 -34.11
N PRO A 531 -11.45 -5.37 -34.36
CA PRO A 531 -12.22 -4.51 -35.27
C PRO A 531 -12.48 -5.09 -36.67
N PRO A 532 -11.57 -5.87 -37.30
CA PRO A 532 -11.86 -6.56 -38.57
C PRO A 532 -12.85 -7.74 -38.48
N ASP A 533 -13.21 -8.17 -37.27
CA ASP A 533 -14.20 -9.23 -37.02
C ASP A 533 -15.64 -8.67 -36.86
N LEU A 534 -15.80 -7.34 -36.86
CA LEU A 534 -17.10 -6.64 -36.90
C LEU A 534 -17.62 -6.57 -38.35
N LYS A 535 -18.94 -6.51 -38.51
CA LYS A 535 -19.61 -6.26 -39.80
C LYS A 535 -19.77 -4.77 -40.04
N ASP A 536 -19.83 -4.37 -41.32
CA ASP A 536 -20.01 -2.95 -41.73
C ASP A 536 -21.27 -2.27 -41.16
N GLY A 537 -22.28 -3.06 -40.77
CA GLY A 537 -23.52 -2.57 -40.15
C GLY A 537 -23.58 -2.70 -38.62
N ASP A 538 -22.56 -3.25 -37.97
CA ASP A 538 -22.54 -3.44 -36.52
C ASP A 538 -22.38 -2.08 -35.80
N LEU A 539 -23.20 -1.84 -34.77
CA LEU A 539 -23.17 -0.61 -34.00
C LEU A 539 -22.19 -0.70 -32.82
N VAL A 540 -21.10 0.07 -32.89
CA VAL A 540 -20.12 0.17 -31.81
C VAL A 540 -20.45 1.37 -30.92
N ALA A 541 -20.91 1.10 -29.69
CA ALA A 541 -21.10 2.15 -28.70
C ALA A 541 -19.77 2.57 -28.06
N CYS A 542 -19.72 3.82 -27.59
CA CYS A 542 -18.57 4.38 -26.89
C CYS A 542 -19.04 5.08 -25.61
N GLY A 543 -18.25 5.00 -24.55
CA GLY A 543 -18.55 5.64 -23.26
C GLY A 543 -17.33 5.69 -22.35
N GLY A 544 -17.41 6.52 -21.32
CA GLY A 544 -16.36 6.70 -20.32
C GLY A 544 -16.77 7.67 -19.22
N GLY A 545 -16.12 7.58 -18.06
CA GLY A 545 -16.28 8.54 -16.98
C GLY A 545 -15.47 9.82 -17.23
N LYS A 546 -15.88 10.92 -16.61
CA LYS A 546 -15.11 12.17 -16.54
C LYS A 546 -15.23 12.75 -15.14
N GLY A 547 -14.11 13.05 -14.49
CA GLY A 547 -14.10 13.62 -13.15
C GLY A 547 -12.71 13.56 -12.52
N SER A 548 -12.67 13.79 -11.21
CA SER A 548 -11.44 13.77 -10.42
C SER A 548 -11.08 12.34 -10.01
N PRO A 549 -9.84 11.86 -10.25
CA PRO A 549 -9.38 10.56 -9.76
C PRO A 549 -9.54 10.40 -8.24
N THR A 550 -9.33 11.49 -7.48
CA THR A 550 -9.52 11.54 -6.02
C THR A 550 -10.98 11.38 -5.59
N VAL A 551 -11.94 11.67 -6.47
CA VAL A 551 -13.35 11.37 -6.22
C VAL A 551 -13.62 9.90 -6.48
N THR A 552 -13.12 9.32 -7.56
CA THR A 552 -13.29 7.89 -7.86
C THR A 552 -12.59 6.94 -6.88
N SER A 553 -11.58 7.41 -6.14
CA SER A 553 -10.94 6.65 -5.05
C SER A 553 -11.74 6.66 -3.74
N GLU A 554 -12.72 7.57 -3.59
CA GLU A 554 -13.65 7.60 -2.45
C GLU A 554 -15.04 7.06 -2.80
N LYS A 555 -15.59 7.54 -3.91
CA LYS A 555 -16.91 7.21 -4.42
C LYS A 555 -16.77 6.15 -5.52
N LEU A 556 -16.74 4.88 -5.10
CA LEU A 556 -16.69 3.74 -6.01
C LEU A 556 -17.89 3.74 -6.97
N ALA A 557 -17.66 3.55 -8.26
CA ALA A 557 -18.71 3.60 -9.29
C ALA A 557 -19.90 2.66 -8.98
N GLY A 558 -21.11 3.18 -9.11
CA GLY A 558 -22.37 2.44 -9.10
C GLY A 558 -22.79 2.09 -10.53
N ASP A 559 -24.07 1.83 -10.76
CA ASP A 559 -24.57 1.43 -12.09
C ASP A 559 -24.77 2.62 -13.06
N GLU A 560 -24.45 3.86 -12.66
CA GLU A 560 -24.73 5.11 -13.40
C GLU A 560 -24.24 5.12 -14.86
N MET A 561 -23.09 4.49 -15.17
CA MET A 561 -22.59 4.41 -16.54
C MET A 561 -23.43 3.46 -17.41
N MET A 562 -23.89 2.34 -16.84
CA MET A 562 -24.75 1.38 -17.54
C MET A 562 -26.16 1.94 -17.68
N GLU A 563 -26.68 2.63 -16.65
CA GLU A 563 -27.96 3.35 -16.70
C GLU A 563 -27.95 4.41 -17.81
N ALA A 564 -26.95 5.29 -17.84
CA ALA A 564 -26.83 6.33 -18.89
C ALA A 564 -26.70 5.73 -20.31
N GLN A 565 -25.98 4.61 -20.45
CA GLN A 565 -25.87 3.88 -21.72
C GLN A 565 -27.22 3.28 -22.13
N ASN A 566 -27.90 2.57 -21.21
CA ASN A 566 -29.19 1.94 -21.48
C ASN A 566 -30.28 2.98 -21.83
N GLU A 567 -30.33 4.12 -21.13
CA GLU A 567 -31.26 5.21 -21.46
C GLU A 567 -30.99 5.80 -22.85
N LEU A 568 -29.72 5.99 -23.23
CA LEU A 568 -29.37 6.41 -24.58
C LEU A 568 -29.79 5.38 -25.63
N TYR A 569 -29.56 4.08 -25.39
CA TYR A 569 -29.93 3.00 -26.29
C TYR A 569 -31.47 2.89 -26.45
N ASN A 570 -32.20 3.01 -25.34
CA ASN A 570 -33.67 3.06 -25.32
C ASN A 570 -34.20 4.27 -26.10
N TYR A 571 -33.67 5.47 -25.86
CA TYR A 571 -34.06 6.70 -26.55
C TYR A 571 -33.81 6.62 -28.06
N MET A 572 -32.66 6.09 -28.46
CA MET A 572 -32.29 5.90 -29.86
C MET A 572 -32.99 4.69 -30.51
N ASN A 573 -33.65 3.83 -29.72
CA ASN A 573 -34.21 2.55 -30.14
C ASN A 573 -33.20 1.66 -30.90
N VAL A 574 -31.96 1.62 -30.41
CA VAL A 574 -30.87 0.77 -30.94
C VAL A 574 -30.27 -0.07 -29.82
N LYS A 575 -29.69 -1.21 -30.18
CA LYS A 575 -28.82 -1.98 -29.27
C LYS A 575 -27.45 -2.12 -29.94
N PRO A 576 -26.35 -1.73 -29.29
CA PRO A 576 -25.03 -1.90 -29.87
C PRO A 576 -24.61 -3.37 -29.89
N ASP A 577 -23.88 -3.74 -30.94
CA ASP A 577 -23.26 -5.06 -31.12
C ASP A 577 -21.94 -5.16 -30.34
N ALA A 578 -21.26 -4.03 -30.14
CA ALA A 578 -19.99 -3.95 -29.42
C ALA A 578 -19.86 -2.62 -28.63
N VAL A 579 -18.93 -2.60 -27.68
CA VAL A 579 -18.53 -1.39 -26.94
C VAL A 579 -17.03 -1.18 -27.10
N ILE A 580 -16.62 0.06 -27.37
CA ILE A 580 -15.24 0.51 -27.38
C ILE A 580 -15.01 1.55 -26.27
N ALA A 581 -13.82 1.54 -25.66
CA ALA A 581 -13.43 2.59 -24.73
C ALA A 581 -13.21 3.92 -25.46
N LEU A 582 -13.57 5.04 -24.82
CA LEU A 582 -13.38 6.40 -25.36
C LEU A 582 -11.91 6.73 -25.66
N GLU A 583 -11.02 6.24 -24.81
CA GLU A 583 -9.59 6.45 -24.88
C GLU A 583 -8.86 5.20 -24.39
N ILE A 584 -7.54 5.19 -24.55
CA ILE A 584 -6.66 4.29 -23.81
C ILE A 584 -6.59 4.84 -22.38
N GLY A 585 -7.69 4.68 -21.64
CA GLY A 585 -7.84 4.91 -20.19
C GLY A 585 -7.09 3.81 -19.42
N GLY A 586 -5.82 3.70 -19.80
CA GLY A 586 -5.09 2.47 -19.90
C GLY A 586 -5.67 1.41 -20.86
N GLY A 587 -4.82 0.88 -21.75
CA GLY A 587 -5.16 -0.20 -22.67
C GLY A 587 -3.95 -0.87 -23.34
N ASN A 588 -3.31 -1.83 -22.65
CA ASN A 588 -2.63 -3.00 -23.23
C ASN A 588 -2.00 -3.85 -22.12
N GLY A 589 -2.40 -5.11 -21.98
CA GLY A 589 -2.02 -5.91 -20.81
C GLY A 589 -0.56 -6.35 -20.78
N LEU A 590 0.26 -5.70 -19.96
CA LEU A 590 1.69 -6.00 -19.82
C LEU A 590 1.91 -7.16 -18.86
N GLN A 591 1.73 -8.38 -19.38
CA GLN A 591 2.19 -9.63 -18.76
C GLN A 591 3.66 -9.53 -18.31
N ALA A 592 4.48 -8.74 -19.00
CA ALA A 592 5.87 -8.42 -18.65
C ALA A 592 6.06 -8.02 -17.17
N VAL A 593 5.23 -7.15 -16.60
CA VAL A 593 5.39 -6.72 -15.19
C VAL A 593 5.11 -7.88 -14.23
N ALA A 594 4.08 -8.66 -14.50
CA ALA A 594 3.76 -9.85 -13.71
C ALA A 594 4.84 -10.95 -13.86
N LEU A 595 5.40 -11.11 -15.06
CA LEU A 595 6.52 -12.01 -15.35
C LEU A 595 7.79 -11.60 -14.62
N SER A 596 8.24 -10.35 -14.75
CA SER A 596 9.42 -9.82 -14.04
C SER A 596 9.28 -9.90 -12.52
N ARG A 597 8.06 -9.77 -11.99
CA ARG A 597 7.77 -10.05 -10.57
C ARG A 597 7.92 -11.53 -10.24
N HIS A 598 7.30 -12.41 -11.01
CA HIS A 598 7.37 -13.86 -10.79
C HIS A 598 8.80 -14.42 -10.90
N THR A 599 9.60 -13.94 -11.86
CA THR A 599 11.01 -14.34 -12.03
C THR A 599 11.98 -13.60 -11.10
N ASN A 600 11.51 -12.58 -10.37
CA ASN A 600 12.32 -11.65 -9.58
C ASN A 600 13.47 -11.04 -10.41
N GLN A 601 13.09 -10.37 -11.50
CA GLN A 601 13.93 -9.63 -12.46
C GLN A 601 13.36 -8.22 -12.70
N ILE A 602 13.17 -7.44 -11.64
CA ILE A 602 12.53 -6.11 -11.73
C ILE A 602 13.40 -5.10 -12.48
N GLU A 603 14.72 -5.18 -12.36
CA GLU A 603 15.68 -4.32 -13.09
C GLU A 603 15.47 -4.32 -14.61
N ALA A 604 15.00 -5.46 -15.15
CA ALA A 604 14.73 -5.69 -16.56
C ALA A 604 13.26 -5.42 -16.96
N VAL A 605 12.43 -4.85 -16.08
CA VAL A 605 10.99 -4.67 -16.34
C VAL A 605 10.76 -3.65 -17.46
N ALA A 606 11.58 -2.61 -17.55
CA ALA A 606 11.51 -1.58 -18.59
C ALA A 606 11.81 -2.16 -19.98
N GLU A 607 12.87 -2.95 -20.06
CA GLU A 607 13.36 -3.64 -21.25
C GLU A 607 12.34 -4.73 -21.69
N SER A 608 11.72 -5.40 -20.72
CA SER A 608 10.60 -6.34 -20.96
C SER A 608 9.35 -5.63 -21.50
N ILE A 609 9.01 -4.45 -20.99
CA ILE A 609 7.91 -3.62 -21.51
C ILE A 609 8.23 -3.17 -22.95
N ILE A 610 9.45 -2.67 -23.21
CA ILE A 610 9.92 -2.25 -24.53
C ILE A 610 9.77 -3.40 -25.53
N ALA A 611 10.21 -4.61 -25.19
CA ALA A 611 10.06 -5.79 -26.05
C ALA A 611 8.59 -6.10 -26.41
N GLN A 612 7.66 -5.97 -25.46
CA GLN A 612 6.22 -6.21 -25.70
C GLN A 612 5.57 -5.15 -26.60
N VAL A 613 6.02 -3.90 -26.56
CA VAL A 613 5.49 -2.81 -27.41
C VAL A 613 6.20 -2.68 -28.76
N GLY A 614 7.03 -3.66 -29.14
CA GLY A 614 7.67 -3.76 -30.46
C GLY A 614 9.21 -3.61 -30.48
N GLY A 615 9.84 -3.51 -29.31
CA GLY A 615 11.29 -3.42 -29.12
C GLY A 615 11.85 -2.00 -29.27
N ASP A 616 13.18 -1.88 -29.27
CA ASP A 616 13.93 -0.61 -29.22
C ASP A 616 13.64 0.37 -30.38
N LYS A 617 12.96 -0.11 -31.43
CA LYS A 617 12.52 0.71 -32.57
C LYS A 617 11.21 1.45 -32.31
N SER A 618 10.37 0.97 -31.39
CA SER A 618 9.06 1.55 -31.05
C SER A 618 8.94 2.03 -29.61
N ALA A 619 9.87 1.67 -28.72
CA ALA A 619 9.96 2.24 -27.39
C ALA A 619 11.39 2.29 -26.87
N LYS A 620 11.64 3.12 -25.85
CA LYS A 620 12.95 3.25 -25.20
C LYS A 620 12.81 3.82 -23.78
N VAL A 621 13.82 3.57 -22.95
CA VAL A 621 14.02 4.32 -21.71
C VAL A 621 14.45 5.75 -22.09
N LEU A 622 13.76 6.74 -21.54
CA LEU A 622 14.08 8.16 -21.70
C LEU A 622 14.89 8.71 -20.53
N PHE A 623 14.70 8.14 -19.33
CA PHE A 623 15.42 8.50 -18.11
C PHE A 623 15.23 7.43 -17.02
N LYS A 624 16.20 7.27 -16.12
CA LYS A 624 16.04 6.62 -14.81
C LYS A 624 16.49 7.61 -13.73
N GLY A 625 15.75 7.77 -12.63
CA GLY A 625 16.07 8.79 -11.62
C GLY A 625 15.12 8.85 -10.42
N LYS A 626 15.36 9.80 -9.51
CA LYS A 626 14.53 10.08 -8.34
C LYS A 626 13.70 11.36 -8.55
N ILE A 627 12.42 11.34 -8.19
CA ILE A 627 11.61 12.57 -8.14
C ILE A 627 12.15 13.50 -7.06
N VAL A 628 12.58 14.70 -7.45
CA VAL A 628 13.12 15.75 -6.55
C VAL A 628 12.25 17.01 -6.47
N GLY A 629 11.19 17.09 -7.27
CA GLY A 629 10.20 18.16 -7.17
C GLY A 629 8.92 17.81 -7.92
N VAL A 630 7.78 18.26 -7.40
CA VAL A 630 6.49 18.16 -8.09
C VAL A 630 5.71 19.45 -7.85
N GLU A 631 5.50 20.25 -8.88
CA GLU A 631 4.67 21.45 -8.82
C GLU A 631 3.28 21.15 -9.40
N ARG A 632 2.22 21.71 -8.80
CA ARG A 632 0.82 21.50 -9.21
C ARG A 632 0.01 22.78 -9.10
N THR A 633 -0.75 23.09 -10.14
CA THR A 633 -1.71 24.21 -10.20
C THR A 633 -3.00 23.75 -10.89
N LEU A 634 -4.16 24.13 -10.33
CA LEU A 634 -5.45 23.83 -10.95
C LEU A 634 -5.79 24.93 -11.97
N ARG A 635 -6.11 24.58 -13.22
CA ARG A 635 -6.62 25.52 -14.23
C ARG A 635 -7.76 24.87 -15.01
N MET A 636 -8.92 25.53 -15.05
CA MET A 636 -10.12 25.03 -15.76
C MET A 636 -10.43 23.55 -15.45
N GLY A 637 -10.36 23.17 -14.17
CA GLY A 637 -10.64 21.81 -13.68
C GLY A 637 -9.52 20.77 -13.86
N HIS A 638 -8.49 21.05 -14.65
CA HIS A 638 -7.35 20.15 -14.92
C HIS A 638 -6.14 20.53 -14.04
N VAL A 639 -5.29 19.55 -13.69
CA VAL A 639 -4.09 19.80 -12.89
C VAL A 639 -2.86 19.95 -13.79
N TYR A 640 -2.49 21.20 -14.01
CA TYR A 640 -1.26 21.56 -14.68
C TYR A 640 -0.10 21.50 -13.68
N GLY A 641 0.94 20.74 -14.00
CA GLY A 641 2.09 20.60 -13.13
C GLY A 641 3.37 20.27 -13.88
N GLU A 642 4.46 20.15 -13.14
CA GLU A 642 5.74 19.67 -13.62
C GLU A 642 6.32 18.71 -12.57
N VAL A 643 6.77 17.53 -13.01
CA VAL A 643 7.63 16.67 -12.18
C VAL A 643 9.09 16.83 -12.62
N ILE A 644 9.97 16.99 -11.63
CA ILE A 644 11.41 17.12 -11.79
C ILE A 644 12.05 15.83 -11.27
N ILE A 645 12.74 15.13 -12.17
CA ILE A 645 13.42 13.86 -11.89
C ILE A 645 14.93 14.12 -12.01
N GLU A 646 15.68 13.83 -10.96
CA GLU A 646 17.14 13.91 -10.94
C GLU A 646 17.73 12.51 -11.13
N GLY A 647 18.72 12.39 -12.01
CA GLY A 647 19.39 11.11 -12.24
C GLY A 647 20.08 10.63 -10.98
N VAL A 648 19.85 9.36 -10.61
CA VAL A 648 20.72 8.62 -9.68
C VAL A 648 21.81 7.93 -10.49
N ASP A 649 23.01 7.84 -9.91
CA ASP A 649 24.28 7.74 -10.63
C ASP A 649 24.41 6.61 -11.67
N GLY A 650 25.17 6.90 -12.73
CA GLY A 650 25.41 6.01 -13.87
C GLY A 650 25.35 6.74 -15.22
N GLU A 651 24.66 6.14 -16.19
CA GLU A 651 24.39 6.71 -17.52
C GLU A 651 23.49 7.96 -17.45
N TRP A 652 22.53 7.96 -16.53
CA TRP A 652 21.47 8.97 -16.44
C TRP A 652 21.91 10.14 -15.56
N LYS A 653 22.52 11.16 -16.16
CA LYS A 653 23.00 12.36 -15.46
C LYS A 653 22.13 13.59 -15.72
N GLY A 654 22.05 14.48 -14.73
CA GLY A 654 21.31 15.74 -14.81
C GLY A 654 19.85 15.60 -14.36
N ARG A 655 18.97 16.44 -14.91
CA ARG A 655 17.55 16.50 -14.53
C ARG A 655 16.63 16.44 -15.74
N MET A 656 15.63 15.57 -15.69
CA MET A 656 14.50 15.56 -16.60
C MET A 656 13.32 16.34 -15.99
N LYS A 657 12.66 17.15 -16.82
CA LYS A 657 11.41 17.85 -16.49
C LYS A 657 10.29 17.30 -17.34
N ILE A 658 9.18 16.94 -16.71
CA ILE A 658 7.97 16.44 -17.38
C ILE A 658 6.77 17.31 -16.99
N PRO A 659 6.38 18.31 -17.80
CA PRO A 659 5.09 18.97 -17.66
C PRO A 659 3.91 18.04 -17.96
N PHE A 660 2.86 18.17 -17.15
CA PHE A 660 1.60 17.41 -17.26
C PHE A 660 0.37 18.32 -17.12
N LYS A 661 -0.77 17.85 -17.67
CA LYS A 661 -2.11 18.49 -17.52
C LYS A 661 -3.13 17.57 -16.81
N ASN A 662 -2.93 16.28 -16.99
CA ASN A 662 -3.52 15.10 -16.33
C ASN A 662 -2.63 13.91 -16.74
N GLU A 663 -2.26 13.89 -18.02
CA GLU A 663 -1.26 13.06 -18.67
C GLU A 663 0.10 13.80 -18.77
N ASN A 664 1.19 13.06 -18.91
CA ASN A 664 2.53 13.55 -19.24
C ASN A 664 2.59 14.03 -20.70
N ILE A 665 2.97 15.29 -20.93
CA ILE A 665 2.85 15.92 -22.27
C ILE A 665 4.20 16.00 -23.00
N VAL A 666 5.27 16.35 -22.29
CA VAL A 666 6.63 16.48 -22.82
C VAL A 666 7.61 15.95 -21.80
N ALA A 667 8.63 15.20 -22.24
CA ALA A 667 9.84 14.96 -21.47
C ALA A 667 10.93 15.80 -22.13
N TYR A 668 11.23 16.96 -21.55
CA TYR A 668 12.03 17.98 -22.23
C TYR A 668 13.36 17.41 -22.74
N ILE A 669 13.76 17.84 -23.94
CA ILE A 669 14.94 17.39 -24.70
C ILE A 669 14.78 15.99 -25.36
N VAL A 670 13.90 15.09 -24.87
CA VAL A 670 13.90 13.68 -25.30
C VAL A 670 12.60 13.22 -25.98
N ALA A 671 11.40 13.63 -25.53
CA ALA A 671 10.13 13.15 -26.06
C ALA A 671 8.98 14.18 -25.97
N SER A 672 7.97 14.03 -26.82
CA SER A 672 6.72 14.80 -26.75
C SER A 672 5.54 14.04 -27.35
N VAL A 673 4.33 14.36 -26.87
CA VAL A 673 3.07 13.90 -27.50
C VAL A 673 3.04 14.17 -29.02
N PRO A 674 2.42 13.29 -29.84
CA PRO A 674 1.56 12.16 -29.44
C PRO A 674 2.28 10.91 -28.93
N ASP A 675 3.62 10.86 -28.91
CA ASP A 675 4.34 9.71 -28.34
C ASP A 675 4.06 9.63 -26.84
N LEU A 676 3.84 8.40 -26.34
CA LEU A 676 3.42 8.16 -24.97
C LEU A 676 4.60 8.29 -24.02
N ILE A 677 4.46 9.13 -23.00
CA ILE A 677 5.44 9.31 -21.92
C ILE A 677 4.89 8.63 -20.66
N CYS A 678 5.38 7.44 -20.39
CA CYS A 678 4.95 6.61 -19.26
C CYS A 678 5.97 6.75 -18.13
N VAL A 679 5.51 6.91 -16.89
CA VAL A 679 6.39 6.90 -15.70
C VAL A 679 6.00 5.68 -14.87
N ILE A 680 6.99 4.83 -14.60
CA ILE A 680 6.82 3.62 -13.79
C ILE A 680 7.74 3.66 -12.57
N ASP A 681 7.32 3.02 -11.50
CA ASP A 681 8.10 2.77 -10.30
C ASP A 681 9.28 1.84 -10.61
N ALA A 682 10.50 2.29 -10.31
CA ALA A 682 11.72 1.54 -10.62
C ALA A 682 11.89 0.26 -9.77
N GLN A 683 11.24 0.19 -8.60
CA GLN A 683 11.40 -0.90 -7.63
C GLN A 683 10.37 -2.03 -7.83
N ASN A 684 9.26 -1.76 -8.54
CA ASN A 684 8.18 -2.74 -8.68
C ASN A 684 7.49 -2.78 -10.07
N GLY A 685 7.78 -1.81 -10.96
CA GLY A 685 7.25 -1.75 -12.32
C GLY A 685 5.80 -1.29 -12.47
N GLU A 686 5.14 -0.80 -11.40
CA GLU A 686 3.79 -0.22 -11.51
C GLU A 686 3.84 1.15 -12.17
N ALA A 687 2.76 1.50 -12.87
CA ALA A 687 2.58 2.86 -13.35
C ALA A 687 2.39 3.83 -12.18
N ILE A 688 2.92 5.03 -12.33
CA ILE A 688 2.70 6.11 -11.38
C ILE A 688 1.85 7.19 -12.07
N GLY A 689 0.64 7.39 -11.56
CA GLY A 689 -0.24 8.46 -12.00
C GLY A 689 0.31 9.85 -11.67
N THR A 690 -0.07 10.89 -12.43
CA THR A 690 0.27 12.28 -12.05
C THR A 690 -0.28 12.71 -10.67
N PRO A 691 -1.38 12.12 -10.12
CA PRO A 691 -1.77 12.34 -8.72
C PRO A 691 -0.82 11.70 -7.70
N GLU A 692 -0.06 10.68 -8.10
CA GLU A 692 0.77 9.85 -7.21
C GLU A 692 2.24 10.31 -7.16
N TYR A 693 2.67 11.18 -8.09
CA TYR A 693 4.00 11.80 -8.04
C TYR A 693 4.25 12.49 -6.68
N ARG A 694 5.25 11.99 -5.95
CA ARG A 694 5.71 12.51 -4.66
C ARG A 694 7.24 12.51 -4.63
N TYR A 695 7.80 13.43 -3.85
CA TYR A 695 9.25 13.51 -3.65
C TYR A 695 9.82 12.16 -3.18
N GLY A 696 11.02 11.82 -3.65
CA GLY A 696 11.75 10.62 -3.22
C GLY A 696 11.45 9.33 -3.99
N LEU A 697 10.37 9.25 -4.79
CA LEU A 697 10.12 8.07 -5.62
C LEU A 697 11.23 7.85 -6.65
N LEU A 698 11.65 6.59 -6.80
CA LEU A 698 12.55 6.14 -7.86
C LEU A 698 11.73 5.71 -9.06
N VAL A 699 12.05 6.24 -10.23
CA VAL A 699 11.21 6.10 -11.43
C VAL A 699 12.03 5.81 -12.68
N ILE A 700 11.40 5.08 -13.60
CA ILE A 700 11.84 4.91 -14.98
C ILE A 700 10.84 5.64 -15.87
N VAL A 701 11.35 6.51 -16.74
CA VAL A 701 10.57 7.20 -17.76
C VAL A 701 10.71 6.42 -19.07
N LEU A 702 9.59 5.90 -19.58
CA LEU A 702 9.51 5.19 -20.85
C LEU A 702 8.86 6.07 -21.91
N GLY A 703 9.39 6.03 -23.12
CA GLY A 703 8.82 6.65 -24.31
C GLY A 703 8.37 5.58 -25.28
N ILE A 704 7.11 5.61 -25.71
CA ILE A 704 6.54 4.65 -26.67
C ILE A 704 5.98 5.43 -27.87
N VAL A 705 6.33 5.01 -29.08
CA VAL A 705 5.95 5.71 -30.32
C VAL A 705 4.45 5.66 -30.53
N ALA A 706 3.87 6.81 -30.89
CA ALA A 706 2.45 6.96 -31.17
C ALA A 706 1.98 6.06 -32.33
N SER A 707 0.69 5.70 -32.30
CA SER A 707 0.04 5.12 -33.48
C SER A 707 0.14 6.07 -34.68
N GLU A 708 0.44 5.52 -35.86
CA GLU A 708 0.49 6.26 -37.12
C GLU A 708 -0.80 7.06 -37.40
N LYS A 709 -1.94 6.66 -36.82
CA LYS A 709 -3.20 7.44 -36.90
C LYS A 709 -3.06 8.88 -36.37
N TRP A 710 -2.18 9.12 -35.41
CA TRP A 710 -1.90 10.45 -34.86
C TRP A 710 -0.80 11.21 -35.61
N THR A 711 0.14 10.50 -36.25
CA THR A 711 1.37 11.11 -36.79
C THR A 711 1.41 11.20 -38.32
N SER A 712 0.68 10.32 -39.03
CA SER A 712 0.62 10.29 -40.50
C SER A 712 -0.21 11.41 -41.13
N THR A 713 -1.00 12.14 -40.32
CA THR A 713 -1.82 13.25 -40.80
C THR A 713 -1.50 14.54 -40.06
N GLN A 714 -1.47 15.64 -40.80
CA GLN A 714 -1.32 16.99 -40.23
C GLN A 714 -2.38 17.27 -39.16
N ARG A 715 -3.61 16.79 -39.38
CA ARG A 715 -4.72 16.96 -38.43
C ARG A 715 -4.52 16.17 -37.12
N GLY A 716 -3.93 14.99 -37.19
CA GLY A 716 -3.55 14.21 -36.01
C GLY A 716 -2.51 14.95 -35.15
N LEU A 717 -1.50 15.53 -35.79
CA LEU A 717 -0.45 16.32 -35.11
C LEU A 717 -0.95 17.68 -34.58
N GLU A 718 -1.96 18.29 -35.19
CA GLU A 718 -2.61 19.50 -34.65
C GLU A 718 -3.37 19.23 -33.35
N ILE A 719 -4.02 18.07 -33.24
CA ILE A 719 -4.85 17.71 -32.07
C ILE A 719 -3.99 17.06 -30.98
N GLY A 720 -3.23 16.03 -31.33
CA GLY A 720 -2.46 15.19 -30.41
C GLY A 720 -0.99 15.55 -30.29
N GLY A 721 -0.47 16.47 -31.11
CA GLY A 721 0.90 16.98 -30.99
C GLY A 721 1.01 18.16 -30.02
N PRO A 722 2.24 18.68 -29.77
CA PRO A 722 2.50 19.59 -28.64
C PRO A 722 1.70 20.89 -28.71
N LYS A 723 1.43 21.39 -29.92
CA LYS A 723 0.58 22.56 -30.18
C LYS A 723 -0.86 22.38 -29.68
N GLY A 724 -1.43 21.18 -29.81
CA GLY A 724 -2.78 20.87 -29.29
C GLY A 724 -2.88 20.97 -27.77
N PHE A 725 -1.76 20.78 -27.07
CA PHE A 725 -1.62 20.96 -25.63
C PHE A 725 -1.10 22.35 -25.21
N GLY A 726 -0.94 23.27 -26.16
CA GLY A 726 -0.49 24.65 -25.92
C GLY A 726 1.03 24.87 -25.94
N MET A 727 1.83 23.85 -26.24
CA MET A 727 3.29 23.93 -26.31
C MET A 727 3.74 24.30 -27.72
N ASN A 728 3.62 25.60 -28.04
CA ASN A 728 3.86 26.13 -29.39
C ASN A 728 5.34 26.17 -29.81
N ASP A 729 6.24 26.15 -28.83
CA ASP A 729 7.69 26.13 -28.92
C ASP A 729 8.26 24.72 -29.12
N VAL A 730 7.49 23.66 -28.82
CA VAL A 730 7.92 22.26 -28.94
C VAL A 730 7.57 21.71 -30.32
N VAL A 731 8.61 21.34 -31.09
CA VAL A 731 8.46 20.64 -32.37
C VAL A 731 8.45 19.13 -32.13
N TYR A 732 7.36 18.45 -32.51
CA TYR A 732 7.28 17.00 -32.44
C TYR A 732 8.35 16.33 -33.32
N LYS A 733 9.02 15.33 -32.76
CA LYS A 733 9.94 14.42 -33.44
C LYS A 733 9.64 13.01 -32.93
N PRO A 734 9.26 12.05 -33.80
CA PRO A 734 8.99 10.68 -33.38
C PRO A 734 10.18 10.07 -32.65
N LEU A 735 9.90 9.34 -31.58
CA LEU A 735 10.92 8.60 -30.81
C LEU A 735 11.55 7.45 -31.61
N GLY A 736 10.87 6.97 -32.66
CA GLY A 736 11.18 5.79 -33.44
C GLY A 736 10.08 5.51 -34.48
N ASN A 737 9.84 4.24 -34.79
CA ASN A 737 8.80 3.79 -35.71
C ASN A 737 7.67 3.09 -34.94
N PHE A 738 6.42 3.33 -35.32
CA PHE A 738 5.29 2.60 -34.75
C PHE A 738 5.36 1.11 -35.13
N VAL A 739 5.14 0.23 -34.16
CA VAL A 739 4.96 -1.20 -34.40
C VAL A 739 3.54 -1.57 -33.98
N LYS A 740 2.77 -2.14 -34.90
CA LYS A 740 1.41 -2.58 -34.61
C LYS A 740 1.43 -3.68 -33.54
N PRO A 741 0.72 -3.52 -32.40
CA PRO A 741 0.66 -4.55 -31.37
C PRO A 741 0.14 -5.90 -31.92
N ARG A 742 0.65 -7.00 -31.38
CA ARG A 742 0.16 -8.33 -31.71
C ARG A 742 -1.27 -8.50 -31.18
N SER A 743 -2.13 -9.10 -31.99
CA SER A 743 -3.50 -9.43 -31.57
C SER A 743 -3.48 -10.77 -30.84
N VAL A 744 -3.90 -10.80 -29.58
CA VAL A 744 -4.03 -12.02 -28.77
C VAL A 744 -4.87 -13.08 -29.51
N ILE A 745 -5.97 -12.67 -30.16
CA ILE A 745 -6.83 -13.58 -30.92
C ILE A 745 -6.07 -14.18 -32.13
N ASN A 746 -5.17 -13.43 -32.78
CA ASN A 746 -4.43 -13.92 -33.95
C ASN A 746 -3.20 -14.75 -33.56
N GLU A 747 -2.57 -14.43 -32.43
CA GLU A 747 -1.38 -15.14 -31.92
C GLU A 747 -1.73 -16.51 -31.33
N TYR A 748 -2.93 -16.67 -30.75
CA TYR A 748 -3.36 -17.88 -30.05
C TYR A 748 -4.53 -18.64 -30.72
N MET A 749 -4.81 -18.36 -32.00
CA MET A 749 -5.72 -19.17 -32.85
C MET A 749 -5.02 -20.20 -33.74
N LEU A 750 -3.68 -20.26 -33.69
CA LEU A 750 -2.84 -21.15 -34.48
C LEU A 750 -2.56 -22.47 -33.75
#